data_AF-A0A0P8CBY9-F1
#
_entry.id   AF-A0A0P8CBY9-F1
#
_cell.length_a   1.000
_cell.length_b   1.000
_cell.length_c   1.000
_cell.angle_alpha   90.00
_cell.angle_beta   90.00
_cell.angle_gamma   90.00
#
_symmetry.space_group_name_H-M   'P 1'
#
loop_
_entity.id
_entity.type
_entity.pdbx_description
1 polymer ?
#
loop_
_entity_poly.entity_id
_entity_poly.type
_entity_poly.pdbx_seq_one_letter_code
_entity_poly.pdbx_strand_id
1 'polypeptide(L)'
;MTTILDNPDNLLLGDEGDNLLEGTTLGVIDGLEGDDTIFSALNASEPSSTLFGNAGDDYIRSRGIGDIAFGDPGDDTLVNENGQGLMFGNVGNDYLISRESGATLFGGSDMEDSPDDGDNILISEGGENILIGGGGSDTLVGLVGGDTIAGRGGNDNITGGPEGNNYLFGNTGLDSLLSLSIERPDSLYGGQEDDQVAVGSDSTADNPILGGGLGSDSLAVQGSQVDGAILIGDANFEASFDGSDAGDDYLYVAGGDNHQLFGNKGQDSLAIGINVGIGVSLFGGVGNDVLMGTGGPGLPLPAQIKAFGDKGDDTIMMAGSDSEFWGDNPNIKSDFGNNTVIGIGVGNTLRGGNDFATGSDAGDNLLVAKLGDIELAEGEASNNVLMGGAGDDTIDASESGPGDTLIGGPEGAGGNNTFMFTANQYIKADLSGASVNTYIGVNAGNSDIAVTVGAQDVVQGDGNFFFTGEQNRSVSLKTGGVTTGTGNSSNFIEITDDASGVTKTGSGDDFFDLGNVSGSVDAGDGDNTIDVGSTVSGNVTAGDGNNTVNLSGSDGISETGVMTFGGGENEFNISGSVFGRIQAGKASQGKNTLTALTLGQGGIFDFSQSESSSINVTNVFQGGQILVGGISSSVNIGLAYSGASFTALSGNNRIVLNDLSAVLDAEGNPEGEQEAISITGGEGNDVLGFSSSASFSSSVSVSLNISVSGGNNVMQGAGFGDIITAGVGNDVIYGGGVQFEESGSTYNGFQIQGAKASKVALDFSGISNGDLIDLGKGGNNRVLFRSVFETGFTLQKSFRSFQSGSFLSLGTNATSDISVGTGLSASNLLVGSNGQFIGANGTSADGAPSGTTFTKGVFSGAVGIDTLNNFQVGRDKIVLESSEFSVTSETVKLFRSRGALYGVIADGSGGVNGGTTYGDFDNVLNNDGYFHEAFAIGATSAADLTAVDFSQEGQLFFDVEAQGLYLGVQGGAKLIARLPGVNLGGDVGGTVANDFVTTEAISNDPVTLF
;
A
#
# COMPACT_ATOMS: atom_id res chain seq x y z
N MET A 1 -92.33 -16.39 -51.85
CA MET A 1 -92.87 -16.77 -53.19
C MET A 1 -92.62 -15.56 -54.08
N THR A 2 -91.90 -15.66 -55.20
CA THR A 2 -91.33 -14.47 -55.87
C THR A 2 -92.40 -13.53 -56.44
N THR A 3 -92.57 -12.37 -55.79
CA THR A 3 -93.51 -11.32 -56.19
C THR A 3 -92.74 -10.11 -56.72
N ILE A 4 -92.18 -10.22 -57.93
CA ILE A 4 -91.52 -9.08 -58.57
C ILE A 4 -92.59 -8.09 -59.02
N LEU A 5 -92.75 -7.01 -58.26
CA LEU A 5 -93.55 -5.84 -58.64
C LEU A 5 -92.66 -4.90 -59.46
N ASP A 6 -92.85 -4.88 -60.78
CA ASP A 6 -92.35 -3.83 -61.67
C ASP A 6 -93.00 -2.50 -61.26
N ASN A 7 -92.36 -1.77 -60.34
CA ASN A 7 -92.87 -0.53 -59.77
C ASN A 7 -92.33 0.69 -60.52
N PRO A 8 -93.18 1.54 -61.13
CA PRO A 8 -92.73 2.77 -61.81
C PRO A 8 -92.04 3.79 -60.89
N ASP A 9 -92.19 3.65 -59.56
CA ASP A 9 -91.62 4.55 -58.56
C ASP A 9 -90.25 4.08 -58.03
N ASN A 10 -89.66 3.03 -58.62
CA ASN A 10 -88.27 2.61 -58.35
C ASN A 10 -88.04 2.13 -56.89
N LEU A 11 -89.08 1.54 -56.29
CA LEU A 11 -89.14 1.04 -54.91
C LEU A 11 -89.50 -0.47 -54.92
N LEU A 12 -88.67 -1.28 -54.27
CA LEU A 12 -88.86 -2.71 -54.01
C LEU A 12 -89.12 -2.91 -52.50
N LEU A 13 -90.16 -3.68 -52.15
CA LEU A 13 -90.64 -3.89 -50.77
C LEU A 13 -90.77 -5.39 -50.48
N GLY A 14 -90.42 -5.81 -49.26
CA GLY A 14 -90.64 -7.16 -48.73
C GLY A 14 -92.05 -7.40 -48.13
N ASP A 15 -92.15 -8.40 -47.26
CA ASP A 15 -93.27 -8.67 -46.35
C ASP A 15 -92.79 -8.95 -44.91
N GLU A 16 -93.67 -9.25 -43.96
CA GLU A 16 -93.35 -9.43 -42.53
C GLU A 16 -92.65 -10.80 -42.22
N GLY A 17 -91.64 -11.18 -43.01
CA GLY A 17 -90.73 -12.29 -42.68
C GLY A 17 -89.65 -12.55 -43.73
N ASP A 18 -88.71 -13.45 -43.46
CA ASP A 18 -87.45 -13.67 -44.19
C ASP A 18 -87.56 -13.60 -45.75
N ASN A 19 -87.03 -12.54 -46.34
CA ASN A 19 -87.15 -12.17 -47.75
C ASN A 19 -85.81 -12.27 -48.52
N LEU A 20 -85.92 -12.34 -49.86
CA LEU A 20 -84.79 -12.26 -50.78
C LEU A 20 -85.07 -11.19 -51.84
N LEU A 21 -84.43 -10.04 -51.70
CA LEU A 21 -84.71 -8.83 -52.47
C LEU A 21 -83.53 -8.51 -53.41
N GLU A 22 -83.69 -8.82 -54.70
CA GLU A 22 -82.68 -8.52 -55.73
C GLU A 22 -83.05 -7.27 -56.56
N GLY A 23 -82.37 -6.15 -56.28
CA GLY A 23 -82.44 -4.92 -57.06
C GLY A 23 -81.87 -5.09 -58.47
N THR A 24 -82.73 -4.93 -59.48
CA THR A 24 -82.31 -5.01 -60.91
C THR A 24 -82.06 -3.64 -61.54
N THR A 25 -82.55 -2.58 -60.90
CA THR A 25 -82.28 -1.17 -61.22
C THR A 25 -81.89 -0.44 -59.93
N LEU A 26 -81.22 0.71 -60.07
CA LEU A 26 -81.07 1.70 -58.99
C LEU A 26 -82.43 1.95 -58.33
N GLY A 27 -82.51 2.23 -57.04
CA GLY A 27 -83.80 2.46 -56.37
C GLY A 27 -83.75 2.37 -54.85
N VAL A 28 -84.92 2.40 -54.22
CA VAL A 28 -85.08 2.08 -52.80
C VAL A 28 -85.44 0.59 -52.67
N ILE A 29 -84.78 -0.13 -51.77
CA ILE A 29 -85.12 -1.50 -51.37
C ILE A 29 -85.34 -1.51 -49.85
N ASP A 30 -86.42 -2.13 -49.41
CA ASP A 30 -86.96 -2.01 -48.05
C ASP A 30 -87.49 -3.40 -47.61
N GLY A 31 -86.82 -4.00 -46.61
CA GLY A 31 -87.04 -5.37 -46.14
C GLY A 31 -88.34 -5.55 -45.36
N LEU A 32 -88.48 -4.76 -44.28
CA LEU A 32 -89.55 -4.74 -43.27
C LEU A 32 -89.25 -5.60 -42.03
N GLU A 33 -90.11 -6.52 -41.60
CA GLU A 33 -89.84 -7.35 -40.42
C GLU A 33 -89.34 -8.73 -40.89
N GLY A 34 -88.25 -9.26 -40.34
CA GLY A 34 -87.71 -10.59 -40.67
C GLY A 34 -86.22 -10.57 -41.03
N ASP A 35 -85.60 -11.75 -41.08
CA ASP A 35 -84.17 -11.90 -41.39
C ASP A 35 -83.98 -11.94 -42.93
N ASP A 36 -83.72 -10.78 -43.55
CA ASP A 36 -83.74 -10.60 -45.00
C ASP A 36 -82.38 -10.78 -45.68
N THR A 37 -82.42 -10.90 -47.01
CA THR A 37 -81.24 -10.94 -47.87
C THR A 37 -81.42 -9.96 -49.03
N ILE A 38 -80.75 -8.81 -48.95
CA ILE A 38 -80.91 -7.67 -49.84
C ILE A 38 -79.69 -7.49 -50.75
N PHE A 39 -79.90 -7.33 -52.06
CA PHE A 39 -78.84 -7.12 -53.05
C PHE A 39 -79.13 -5.90 -53.94
N SER A 40 -78.28 -4.86 -53.91
CA SER A 40 -78.45 -3.67 -54.78
C SER A 40 -78.04 -3.91 -56.24
N ALA A 41 -78.21 -2.93 -57.13
CA ALA A 41 -78.02 -3.12 -58.57
C ALA A 41 -76.54 -3.17 -59.02
N LEU A 42 -76.19 -4.24 -59.76
CA LEU A 42 -74.82 -4.62 -60.18
C LEU A 42 -74.07 -3.66 -61.14
N ASN A 43 -74.73 -2.65 -61.72
CA ASN A 43 -74.16 -1.80 -62.78
C ASN A 43 -74.52 -0.32 -62.59
N ALA A 44 -74.43 0.17 -61.36
CA ALA A 44 -74.73 1.56 -61.01
C ALA A 44 -73.67 2.54 -61.54
N SER A 45 -73.97 3.22 -62.65
CA SER A 45 -73.53 4.60 -62.82
C SER A 45 -74.62 5.52 -62.28
N GLU A 46 -74.24 6.49 -61.44
CA GLU A 46 -75.03 7.62 -60.92
C GLU A 46 -76.45 7.81 -61.51
N PRO A 47 -77.54 7.82 -60.71
CA PRO A 47 -77.57 7.92 -59.23
C PRO A 47 -77.33 6.58 -58.50
N SER A 48 -77.43 6.59 -57.18
CA SER A 48 -77.27 5.44 -56.30
C SER A 48 -78.60 4.84 -55.78
N SER A 49 -78.48 3.73 -55.03
CA SER A 49 -79.57 3.01 -54.37
C SER A 49 -79.64 3.34 -52.87
N THR A 50 -80.79 3.11 -52.24
CA THR A 50 -80.94 3.12 -50.78
C THR A 50 -81.52 1.78 -50.33
N LEU A 51 -80.91 1.17 -49.32
CA LEU A 51 -81.25 -0.16 -48.80
C LEU A 51 -81.61 -0.01 -47.32
N PHE A 52 -82.76 -0.56 -46.91
CA PHE A 52 -83.18 -0.66 -45.52
C PHE A 52 -83.45 -2.13 -45.21
N GLY A 53 -82.79 -2.66 -44.18
CA GLY A 53 -83.16 -3.94 -43.57
C GLY A 53 -84.49 -3.80 -42.82
N ASN A 54 -84.46 -2.93 -41.81
CA ASN A 54 -85.50 -2.55 -40.84
C ASN A 54 -85.44 -3.36 -39.52
N ALA A 55 -85.99 -4.57 -39.45
CA ALA A 55 -86.11 -5.27 -38.16
C ALA A 55 -86.00 -6.80 -38.26
N GLY A 56 -84.79 -7.31 -38.00
CA GLY A 56 -84.39 -8.71 -38.10
C GLY A 56 -82.88 -8.81 -38.31
N ASP A 57 -82.31 -10.01 -38.38
CA ASP A 57 -80.85 -10.16 -38.59
C ASP A 57 -80.54 -10.20 -40.12
N ASP A 58 -80.29 -9.04 -40.73
CA ASP A 58 -80.32 -8.82 -42.17
C ASP A 58 -78.96 -8.99 -42.89
N TYR A 59 -78.97 -9.59 -44.08
CA TYR A 59 -77.81 -9.63 -44.98
C TYR A 59 -77.97 -8.64 -46.15
N ILE A 60 -77.31 -7.48 -46.07
CA ILE A 60 -77.37 -6.44 -47.10
C ILE A 60 -76.07 -6.38 -47.89
N ARG A 61 -76.13 -6.57 -49.21
CA ARG A 61 -74.97 -6.50 -50.10
C ARG A 61 -75.13 -5.42 -51.16
N SER A 62 -74.46 -4.31 -50.91
CA SER A 62 -74.33 -3.18 -51.82
C SER A 62 -73.33 -3.49 -52.93
N ARG A 63 -73.75 -3.24 -54.18
CA ARG A 63 -72.99 -3.52 -55.42
C ARG A 63 -72.86 -2.29 -56.32
N GLY A 64 -73.38 -1.14 -55.89
CA GLY A 64 -73.45 0.09 -56.67
C GLY A 64 -72.68 1.26 -56.05
N ILE A 65 -72.21 2.18 -56.90
CA ILE A 65 -71.46 3.37 -56.48
C ILE A 65 -72.40 4.37 -55.81
N GLY A 66 -72.02 4.84 -54.61
CA GLY A 66 -72.80 5.84 -53.86
C GLY A 66 -74.01 5.28 -53.11
N ASP A 67 -74.19 3.95 -53.11
CA ASP A 67 -75.30 3.28 -52.44
C ASP A 67 -75.26 3.55 -50.94
N ILE A 68 -76.43 3.82 -50.36
CA ILE A 68 -76.62 3.98 -48.91
C ILE A 68 -77.31 2.72 -48.38
N ALA A 69 -76.80 2.14 -47.29
CA ALA A 69 -77.41 0.99 -46.62
C ALA A 69 -77.62 1.29 -45.13
N PHE A 70 -78.77 0.87 -44.62
CA PHE A 70 -79.15 0.87 -43.22
C PHE A 70 -79.51 -0.57 -42.86
N GLY A 71 -78.89 -1.12 -41.82
CA GLY A 71 -79.35 -2.34 -41.16
C GLY A 71 -80.69 -2.08 -40.48
N ASP A 72 -80.65 -1.14 -39.52
CA ASP A 72 -81.71 -0.72 -38.59
C ASP A 72 -81.69 -1.64 -37.33
N PRO A 73 -82.75 -1.91 -36.55
CA PRO A 73 -82.62 -2.83 -35.40
C PRO A 73 -82.47 -4.34 -35.74
N GLY A 74 -81.24 -4.86 -35.63
CA GLY A 74 -80.86 -6.25 -35.94
C GLY A 74 -79.39 -6.56 -35.61
N ASP A 75 -78.97 -7.83 -35.57
CA ASP A 75 -77.53 -8.19 -35.65
C ASP A 75 -77.16 -8.39 -37.14
N ASP A 76 -76.88 -7.29 -37.86
CA ASP A 76 -76.86 -7.25 -39.32
C ASP A 76 -75.50 -7.56 -39.97
N THR A 77 -75.52 -7.84 -41.27
CA THR A 77 -74.32 -8.04 -42.10
C THR A 77 -74.38 -7.19 -43.38
N LEU A 78 -73.62 -6.11 -43.41
CA LEU A 78 -73.58 -5.15 -44.51
C LEU A 78 -72.27 -5.29 -45.30
N VAL A 79 -72.36 -5.53 -46.62
CA VAL A 79 -71.18 -5.73 -47.49
C VAL A 79 -71.22 -4.79 -48.69
N ASN A 80 -70.29 -3.83 -48.76
CA ASN A 80 -70.02 -3.06 -49.96
C ASN A 80 -69.01 -3.79 -50.85
N GLU A 81 -69.45 -4.18 -52.05
CA GLU A 81 -68.58 -4.82 -53.04
C GLU A 81 -67.90 -3.84 -54.00
N ASN A 82 -68.52 -2.69 -54.29
CA ASN A 82 -68.03 -1.73 -55.28
C ASN A 82 -68.55 -0.31 -54.98
N GLY A 83 -67.63 0.65 -54.89
CA GLY A 83 -67.94 2.08 -54.88
C GLY A 83 -67.95 2.72 -53.49
N GLN A 84 -68.09 4.05 -53.46
CA GLN A 84 -68.11 4.84 -52.23
C GLN A 84 -69.46 4.66 -51.53
N GLY A 85 -69.64 3.54 -50.82
CA GLY A 85 -70.84 3.27 -50.05
C GLY A 85 -70.87 4.06 -48.74
N LEU A 86 -72.08 4.34 -48.28
CA LEU A 86 -72.37 4.82 -46.94
C LEU A 86 -73.20 3.75 -46.23
N MET A 87 -72.71 3.21 -45.12
CA MET A 87 -73.34 2.11 -44.41
C MET A 87 -73.53 2.47 -42.94
N PHE A 88 -74.71 2.17 -42.42
CA PHE A 88 -75.07 2.25 -41.01
C PHE A 88 -75.58 0.87 -40.59
N GLY A 89 -75.02 0.29 -39.54
CA GLY A 89 -75.64 -0.86 -38.87
C GLY A 89 -76.92 -0.43 -38.17
N ASN A 90 -76.76 0.55 -37.27
CA ASN A 90 -77.73 1.13 -36.33
C ASN A 90 -77.75 0.46 -34.95
N VAL A 91 -78.62 -0.53 -34.72
CA VAL A 91 -78.97 -1.00 -33.36
C VAL A 91 -78.85 -2.53 -33.28
N GLY A 92 -77.65 -2.99 -32.95
CA GLY A 92 -77.31 -4.39 -32.70
C GLY A 92 -75.84 -4.66 -32.95
N ASN A 93 -75.43 -5.91 -33.03
CA ASN A 93 -74.01 -6.27 -33.15
C ASN A 93 -73.64 -6.49 -34.62
N ASP A 94 -73.39 -5.39 -35.34
CA ASP A 94 -73.36 -5.39 -36.80
C ASP A 94 -71.99 -5.75 -37.40
N TYR A 95 -72.00 -6.37 -38.58
CA TYR A 95 -70.81 -6.81 -39.31
C TYR A 95 -70.71 -6.13 -40.68
N LEU A 96 -69.89 -5.08 -40.76
CA LEU A 96 -69.74 -4.19 -41.92
C LEU A 96 -68.42 -4.44 -42.68
N ILE A 97 -68.48 -4.70 -43.99
CA ILE A 97 -67.29 -4.81 -44.88
C ILE A 97 -67.36 -3.81 -46.04
N SER A 98 -66.27 -3.10 -46.32
CA SER A 98 -65.98 -2.47 -47.63
C SER A 98 -64.83 -3.19 -48.34
N ARG A 99 -64.91 -3.41 -49.66
CA ARG A 99 -63.90 -4.20 -50.41
C ARG A 99 -62.83 -3.45 -51.21
N GLU A 100 -63.21 -2.51 -52.07
CA GLU A 100 -62.29 -1.99 -53.11
C GLU A 100 -62.22 -0.45 -53.21
N SER A 101 -62.91 0.29 -52.35
CA SER A 101 -63.06 1.74 -52.50
C SER A 101 -63.47 2.44 -51.22
N GLY A 102 -63.01 3.69 -51.09
CA GLY A 102 -63.26 4.56 -49.93
C GLY A 102 -64.74 4.71 -49.61
N ALA A 103 -65.18 3.95 -48.61
CA ALA A 103 -66.52 3.92 -48.06
C ALA A 103 -66.56 4.67 -46.71
N THR A 104 -67.77 4.90 -46.22
CA THR A 104 -68.01 5.34 -44.85
C THR A 104 -68.88 4.29 -44.16
N LEU A 105 -68.35 3.69 -43.10
CA LEU A 105 -68.97 2.65 -42.30
C LEU A 105 -69.25 3.21 -40.90
N PHE A 106 -70.50 3.12 -40.45
CA PHE A 106 -70.95 3.41 -39.10
C PHE A 106 -71.50 2.10 -38.51
N GLY A 107 -71.02 1.66 -37.35
CA GLY A 107 -71.70 0.62 -36.57
C GLY A 107 -73.04 1.15 -36.10
N GLY A 108 -72.99 2.18 -35.23
CA GLY A 108 -74.16 2.89 -34.74
C GLY A 108 -74.95 3.71 -35.76
N SER A 109 -76.01 4.34 -35.28
CA SER A 109 -76.98 5.06 -36.13
C SER A 109 -76.53 6.45 -36.62
N ASP A 110 -75.62 7.12 -35.92
CA ASP A 110 -74.98 8.36 -36.39
C ASP A 110 -73.55 8.61 -35.84
N MET A 111 -73.29 9.76 -35.21
CA MET A 111 -72.02 10.16 -34.62
C MET A 111 -72.17 10.54 -33.14
N GLU A 112 -73.32 10.27 -32.53
CA GLU A 112 -73.55 10.31 -31.09
C GLU A 112 -73.42 8.89 -30.53
N ASP A 113 -72.82 8.77 -29.34
CA ASP A 113 -72.49 7.46 -28.76
C ASP A 113 -73.74 6.92 -28.03
N SER A 114 -74.36 5.86 -28.56
CA SER A 114 -75.58 5.25 -27.98
C SER A 114 -75.29 3.84 -27.46
N PRO A 115 -75.63 3.52 -26.20
CA PRO A 115 -75.42 2.17 -25.65
C PRO A 115 -76.35 1.10 -26.26
N ASP A 116 -77.24 1.50 -27.17
CA ASP A 116 -78.06 0.60 -27.97
C ASP A 116 -77.39 0.26 -29.33
N ASP A 117 -76.22 0.85 -29.67
CA ASP A 117 -75.52 0.63 -30.96
C ASP A 117 -74.74 -0.71 -31.06
N GLY A 118 -74.54 -1.44 -29.94
CA GLY A 118 -74.01 -2.82 -29.90
C GLY A 118 -72.49 -3.00 -30.12
N ASP A 119 -72.00 -4.25 -30.05
CA ASP A 119 -70.57 -4.60 -30.25
C ASP A 119 -70.31 -4.93 -31.74
N ASN A 120 -69.83 -3.95 -32.52
CA ASN A 120 -69.75 -4.02 -33.98
C ASN A 120 -68.39 -4.49 -34.51
N ILE A 121 -68.37 -4.96 -35.76
CA ILE A 121 -67.14 -5.32 -36.48
C ILE A 121 -67.13 -4.64 -37.85
N LEU A 122 -66.23 -3.68 -38.03
CA LEU A 122 -66.07 -2.86 -39.24
C LEU A 122 -64.73 -3.15 -39.93
N ILE A 123 -64.74 -3.54 -41.20
CA ILE A 123 -63.54 -3.91 -41.96
C ILE A 123 -63.51 -3.21 -43.33
N SER A 124 -62.45 -2.48 -43.65
CA SER A 124 -62.15 -2.03 -45.02
C SER A 124 -60.98 -2.82 -45.63
N GLU A 125 -61.23 -3.55 -46.73
CA GLU A 125 -60.19 -4.27 -47.48
C GLU A 125 -59.40 -3.37 -48.44
N GLY A 126 -59.90 -2.16 -48.77
CA GLY A 126 -59.17 -1.19 -49.58
C GLY A 126 -59.85 0.17 -49.79
N GLY A 127 -59.05 1.18 -50.16
CA GLY A 127 -59.46 2.57 -50.37
C GLY A 127 -59.09 3.49 -49.19
N GLU A 128 -59.34 4.80 -49.31
CA GLU A 128 -59.29 5.73 -48.17
C GLU A 128 -60.71 5.78 -47.56
N ASN A 129 -60.91 5.11 -46.42
CA ASN A 129 -62.22 4.89 -45.79
C ASN A 129 -62.38 5.72 -44.51
N ILE A 130 -63.63 5.82 -44.06
CA ILE A 130 -63.99 6.32 -42.74
C ILE A 130 -64.74 5.20 -42.01
N LEU A 131 -64.21 4.74 -40.88
CA LEU A 131 -64.81 3.72 -40.02
C LEU A 131 -65.14 4.37 -38.67
N ILE A 132 -66.39 4.28 -38.23
CA ILE A 132 -66.86 4.83 -36.96
C ILE A 132 -67.63 3.70 -36.26
N GLY A 133 -67.22 3.34 -35.05
CA GLY A 133 -67.84 2.29 -34.26
C GLY A 133 -69.23 2.71 -33.78
N GLY A 134 -69.31 3.40 -32.66
CA GLY A 134 -70.55 3.87 -32.06
C GLY A 134 -70.46 3.80 -30.53
N GLY A 135 -71.57 3.50 -29.86
CA GLY A 135 -71.49 2.96 -28.49
C GLY A 135 -71.35 1.44 -28.51
N GLY A 136 -70.31 0.87 -27.90
CA GLY A 136 -70.06 -0.57 -27.99
C GLY A 136 -68.65 -0.98 -27.57
N SER A 137 -68.31 -2.27 -27.67
CA SER A 137 -66.91 -2.71 -27.73
C SER A 137 -66.60 -3.22 -29.13
N ASP A 138 -66.23 -2.28 -29.99
CA ASP A 138 -66.12 -2.48 -31.42
C ASP A 138 -64.77 -3.09 -31.85
N THR A 139 -64.75 -3.66 -33.04
CA THR A 139 -63.52 -4.12 -33.71
C THR A 139 -63.42 -3.49 -35.09
N LEU A 140 -62.51 -2.52 -35.24
CA LEU A 140 -62.38 -1.72 -36.45
C LEU A 140 -61.03 -1.99 -37.14
N VAL A 141 -61.06 -2.42 -38.40
CA VAL A 141 -59.85 -2.82 -39.15
C VAL A 141 -59.80 -2.15 -40.51
N GLY A 142 -58.88 -1.18 -40.66
CA GLY A 142 -58.48 -0.65 -41.96
C GLY A 142 -57.32 -1.44 -42.54
N LEU A 143 -57.42 -1.88 -43.81
CA LEU A 143 -56.35 -2.66 -44.47
C LEU A 143 -55.51 -1.84 -45.47
N VAL A 144 -56.05 -1.49 -46.64
CA VAL A 144 -55.23 -0.89 -47.72
C VAL A 144 -55.72 0.52 -48.07
N GLY A 145 -55.11 1.53 -47.47
CA GLY A 145 -55.29 2.94 -47.78
C GLY A 145 -55.19 3.83 -46.54
N GLY A 146 -55.22 5.14 -46.73
CA GLY A 146 -55.21 6.09 -45.62
C GLY A 146 -56.60 6.17 -44.98
N ASP A 147 -56.86 5.31 -44.01
CA ASP A 147 -58.16 5.20 -43.34
C ASP A 147 -58.26 6.18 -42.15
N THR A 148 -59.47 6.68 -41.87
CA THR A 148 -59.79 7.38 -40.62
C THR A 148 -60.72 6.49 -39.80
N ILE A 149 -60.25 6.05 -38.64
CA ILE A 149 -60.96 5.09 -37.79
C ILE A 149 -61.18 5.73 -36.42
N ALA A 150 -62.43 5.75 -35.97
CA ALA A 150 -62.82 6.19 -34.64
C ALA A 150 -63.62 5.08 -33.94
N GLY A 151 -63.21 4.68 -32.73
CA GLY A 151 -63.96 3.76 -31.88
C GLY A 151 -65.28 4.39 -31.44
N ARG A 152 -65.14 5.47 -30.66
CA ARG A 152 -66.16 6.30 -29.99
C ARG A 152 -66.38 5.93 -28.54
N GLY A 153 -67.35 5.08 -28.23
CA GLY A 153 -67.93 4.95 -26.90
C GLY A 153 -67.89 3.54 -26.34
N GLY A 154 -66.76 3.13 -25.80
CA GLY A 154 -66.56 1.89 -25.07
C GLY A 154 -65.14 1.37 -25.20
N ASN A 155 -64.95 0.06 -25.34
CA ASN A 155 -63.61 -0.54 -25.26
C ASN A 155 -63.23 -1.19 -26.60
N ASP A 156 -62.61 -0.40 -27.47
CA ASP A 156 -62.52 -0.69 -28.89
C ASP A 156 -61.17 -1.30 -29.30
N ASN A 157 -61.20 -2.17 -30.32
CA ASN A 157 -60.02 -2.80 -30.90
C ASN A 157 -59.80 -2.25 -32.31
N ILE A 158 -58.87 -1.30 -32.43
CA ILE A 158 -58.66 -0.52 -33.66
C ILE A 158 -57.33 -0.92 -34.30
N THR A 159 -57.35 -1.36 -35.56
CA THR A 159 -56.14 -1.68 -36.34
C THR A 159 -56.05 -0.86 -37.61
N GLY A 160 -54.99 -0.06 -37.73
CA GLY A 160 -54.57 0.64 -38.95
C GLY A 160 -53.65 -0.22 -39.81
N GLY A 161 -53.89 -0.23 -41.11
CA GLY A 161 -53.27 -1.15 -42.05
C GLY A 161 -51.87 -0.76 -42.54
N PRO A 162 -51.21 -1.64 -43.32
CA PRO A 162 -49.80 -1.47 -43.74
C PRO A 162 -49.54 -0.33 -44.73
N GLU A 163 -50.55 0.08 -45.51
CA GLU A 163 -50.42 1.06 -46.60
C GLU A 163 -51.34 2.26 -46.37
N GLY A 164 -50.81 3.48 -46.35
CA GLY A 164 -51.62 4.68 -46.14
C GLY A 164 -51.03 5.59 -45.07
N ASN A 165 -51.71 6.70 -44.79
CA ASN A 165 -51.56 7.46 -43.55
C ASN A 165 -52.87 7.27 -42.80
N ASN A 166 -52.87 6.48 -41.73
CA ASN A 166 -54.06 6.24 -40.94
C ASN A 166 -54.20 7.27 -39.81
N TYR A 167 -55.44 7.62 -39.49
CA TYR A 167 -55.79 8.39 -38.30
C TYR A 167 -56.68 7.50 -37.42
N LEU A 168 -56.15 7.05 -36.29
CA LEU A 168 -56.84 6.17 -35.35
C LEU A 168 -57.19 6.97 -34.09
N PHE A 169 -58.45 6.88 -33.66
CA PHE A 169 -58.97 7.52 -32.44
C PHE A 169 -59.74 6.47 -31.63
N GLY A 170 -59.38 6.24 -30.36
CA GLY A 170 -60.22 5.44 -29.45
C GLY A 170 -61.47 6.22 -29.05
N ASN A 171 -61.21 7.40 -28.45
CA ASN A 171 -62.12 8.42 -27.94
C ASN A 171 -62.55 8.28 -26.47
N THR A 172 -63.34 7.29 -26.08
CA THR A 172 -63.79 7.15 -24.68
C THR A 172 -63.99 5.70 -24.25
N GLY A 173 -63.20 5.27 -23.27
CA GLY A 173 -63.18 3.93 -22.68
C GLY A 173 -61.81 3.31 -22.84
N LEU A 174 -61.67 1.99 -22.61
CA LEU A 174 -60.36 1.34 -22.55
C LEU A 174 -59.98 0.74 -23.91
N ASP A 175 -59.32 1.54 -24.74
CA ASP A 175 -59.10 1.25 -26.16
C ASP A 175 -57.74 0.59 -26.45
N SER A 176 -57.68 -0.17 -27.55
CA SER A 176 -56.48 -0.83 -28.06
C SER A 176 -56.24 -0.48 -29.53
N LEU A 177 -55.34 0.47 -29.77
CA LEU A 177 -54.98 0.97 -31.09
C LEU A 177 -53.64 0.36 -31.57
N LEU A 178 -53.64 -0.23 -32.76
CA LEU A 178 -52.46 -0.83 -33.38
C LEU A 178 -52.24 -0.32 -34.82
N SER A 179 -51.09 0.29 -35.10
CA SER A 179 -50.62 0.54 -36.46
C SER A 179 -49.70 -0.57 -36.95
N LEU A 180 -49.94 -1.03 -38.19
CA LEU A 180 -49.10 -1.97 -38.91
C LEU A 180 -48.37 -1.32 -40.10
N SER A 181 -48.33 0.01 -40.19
CA SER A 181 -47.81 0.73 -41.36
C SER A 181 -46.35 0.44 -41.67
N ILE A 182 -46.02 0.26 -42.96
CA ILE A 182 -44.67 -0.03 -43.45
C ILE A 182 -44.05 1.07 -44.32
N GLU A 183 -44.83 2.03 -44.84
CA GLU A 183 -44.33 3.06 -45.78
C GLU A 183 -44.57 4.51 -45.35
N ARG A 184 -45.61 4.83 -44.58
CA ARG A 184 -45.98 6.23 -44.27
C ARG A 184 -46.50 6.35 -42.82
N PRO A 185 -46.26 7.48 -42.14
CA PRO A 185 -46.63 7.61 -40.73
C PRO A 185 -48.13 7.64 -40.50
N ASP A 186 -48.53 6.91 -39.46
CA ASP A 186 -49.87 6.97 -38.87
C ASP A 186 -49.91 7.95 -37.70
N SER A 187 -51.11 8.38 -37.34
CA SER A 187 -51.39 9.14 -36.11
C SER A 187 -52.44 8.39 -35.29
N LEU A 188 -52.07 8.05 -34.05
CA LEU A 188 -52.89 7.25 -33.14
C LEU A 188 -53.14 8.08 -31.89
N TYR A 189 -54.39 8.10 -31.42
CA TYR A 189 -54.80 8.83 -30.23
C TYR A 189 -55.75 7.92 -29.44
N GLY A 190 -55.44 7.65 -28.17
CA GLY A 190 -56.32 6.92 -27.25
C GLY A 190 -57.60 7.71 -27.02
N GLY A 191 -57.69 8.45 -25.92
CA GLY A 191 -58.74 9.43 -25.71
C GLY A 191 -58.99 9.76 -24.25
N GLN A 192 -59.81 8.93 -23.59
CA GLN A 192 -60.18 9.06 -22.18
C GLN A 192 -60.27 7.66 -21.57
N GLU A 193 -59.77 7.52 -20.34
CA GLU A 193 -59.48 6.24 -19.67
C GLU A 193 -58.13 5.63 -20.12
N ASP A 194 -57.73 4.48 -19.56
CA ASP A 194 -56.36 3.94 -19.65
C ASP A 194 -56.14 3.12 -20.95
N ASP A 195 -55.54 3.72 -21.97
CA ASP A 195 -55.45 3.18 -23.33
C ASP A 195 -54.16 2.40 -23.66
N GLN A 196 -54.22 1.55 -24.69
CA GLN A 196 -53.04 0.89 -25.29
C GLN A 196 -52.84 1.36 -26.73
N VAL A 197 -51.77 2.11 -26.98
CA VAL A 197 -51.48 2.70 -28.29
C VAL A 197 -50.13 2.18 -28.81
N ALA A 198 -50.13 1.42 -29.90
CA ALA A 198 -48.95 0.70 -30.36
C ALA A 198 -48.66 0.84 -31.87
N VAL A 199 -47.37 0.94 -32.19
CA VAL A 199 -46.82 0.69 -33.53
C VAL A 199 -46.16 -0.69 -33.51
N GLY A 200 -46.68 -1.61 -34.33
CA GLY A 200 -46.33 -3.05 -34.28
C GLY A 200 -44.87 -3.36 -34.62
N SER A 201 -44.39 -4.55 -34.21
CA SER A 201 -43.00 -4.99 -34.39
C SER A 201 -42.53 -5.05 -35.85
N ASP A 202 -43.48 -5.24 -36.77
CA ASP A 202 -43.22 -5.39 -38.20
C ASP A 202 -43.30 -4.04 -38.95
N SER A 203 -43.62 -2.94 -38.25
CA SER A 203 -43.66 -1.60 -38.81
C SER A 203 -42.26 -1.09 -39.18
N THR A 204 -42.21 -0.36 -40.29
CA THR A 204 -41.02 0.34 -40.82
C THR A 204 -41.35 1.76 -41.27
N ALA A 205 -42.45 2.33 -40.78
CA ALA A 205 -42.90 3.66 -41.15
C ALA A 205 -42.30 4.72 -40.19
N ASP A 206 -41.51 5.65 -40.73
CA ASP A 206 -40.88 6.70 -39.94
C ASP A 206 -41.85 7.83 -39.55
N ASN A 207 -41.62 8.42 -38.38
CA ASN A 207 -42.34 9.55 -37.77
C ASN A 207 -43.82 9.29 -37.39
N PRO A 208 -44.20 8.12 -36.83
CA PRO A 208 -45.55 7.95 -36.28
C PRO A 208 -45.75 8.87 -35.07
N ILE A 209 -46.99 9.27 -34.85
CA ILE A 209 -47.40 10.09 -33.70
C ILE A 209 -48.36 9.26 -32.85
N LEU A 210 -48.05 9.09 -31.57
CA LEU A 210 -48.89 8.42 -30.59
C LEU A 210 -49.25 9.44 -29.51
N GLY A 211 -50.54 9.66 -29.29
CA GLY A 211 -51.10 10.33 -28.13
C GLY A 211 -51.83 9.33 -27.24
N GLY A 212 -51.63 9.40 -25.93
CA GLY A 212 -52.52 8.78 -24.95
C GLY A 212 -53.85 9.54 -24.92
N GLY A 213 -54.03 10.38 -23.90
CA GLY A 213 -55.12 11.35 -23.88
C GLY A 213 -55.36 11.93 -22.49
N LEU A 214 -56.34 11.35 -21.79
CA LEU A 214 -56.69 11.59 -20.38
C LEU A 214 -56.85 10.22 -19.71
N GLY A 215 -55.79 9.71 -19.08
CA GLY A 215 -55.75 8.35 -18.56
C GLY A 215 -54.33 7.98 -18.18
N SER A 216 -54.10 6.76 -17.70
CA SER A 216 -52.75 6.22 -17.50
C SER A 216 -52.41 5.27 -18.65
N ASP A 217 -51.84 5.83 -19.71
CA ASP A 217 -51.77 5.22 -21.04
C ASP A 217 -50.48 4.42 -21.28
N SER A 218 -50.55 3.45 -22.19
CA SER A 218 -49.40 2.61 -22.60
C SER A 218 -49.06 2.81 -24.07
N LEU A 219 -48.08 3.68 -24.36
CA LEU A 219 -47.62 4.03 -25.70
C LEU A 219 -46.36 3.23 -26.07
N ALA A 220 -46.40 2.44 -27.15
CA ALA A 220 -45.27 1.56 -27.52
C ALA A 220 -44.93 1.56 -29.01
N VAL A 221 -43.69 1.88 -29.37
CA VAL A 221 -43.11 1.59 -30.69
C VAL A 221 -42.28 0.32 -30.61
N GLN A 222 -42.86 -0.78 -31.10
CA GLN A 222 -42.24 -2.11 -31.08
C GLN A 222 -41.37 -2.36 -32.33
N GLY A 223 -41.61 -1.63 -33.42
CA GLY A 223 -40.85 -1.73 -34.67
C GLY A 223 -39.42 -1.22 -34.50
N SER A 224 -38.42 -2.10 -34.62
CA SER A 224 -37.01 -1.77 -34.36
C SER A 224 -36.30 -1.03 -35.51
N GLN A 225 -37.06 -0.55 -36.49
CA GLN A 225 -36.60 0.19 -37.68
C GLN A 225 -37.45 1.44 -37.93
N VAL A 226 -38.29 1.83 -36.97
CA VAL A 226 -39.07 3.06 -37.02
C VAL A 226 -38.17 4.18 -36.52
N ASP A 227 -37.90 5.20 -37.33
CA ASP A 227 -37.18 6.40 -36.87
C ASP A 227 -38.17 7.54 -36.58
N GLY A 228 -37.79 8.48 -35.70
CA GLY A 228 -38.45 9.78 -35.54
C GLY A 228 -39.83 9.76 -34.88
N ALA A 229 -40.23 8.65 -34.22
CA ALA A 229 -41.52 8.57 -33.54
C ALA A 229 -41.67 9.62 -32.43
N ILE A 230 -42.89 10.16 -32.30
CA ILE A 230 -43.26 11.10 -31.24
C ILE A 230 -44.34 10.44 -30.38
N LEU A 231 -44.04 10.22 -29.10
CA LEU A 231 -44.96 9.68 -28.10
C LEU A 231 -45.29 10.81 -27.11
N ILE A 232 -46.58 11.02 -26.86
CA ILE A 232 -47.12 12.03 -25.95
C ILE A 232 -48.12 11.30 -25.07
N GLY A 233 -47.86 11.19 -23.77
CA GLY A 233 -48.80 10.63 -22.81
C GLY A 233 -50.06 11.50 -22.70
N ASP A 234 -50.04 12.45 -21.76
CA ASP A 234 -51.13 13.40 -21.46
C ASP A 234 -51.41 14.41 -22.61
N ALA A 235 -52.10 13.96 -23.67
CA ALA A 235 -52.22 14.66 -24.95
C ALA A 235 -53.56 15.42 -25.13
N ASN A 236 -53.67 16.63 -24.55
CA ASN A 236 -54.89 17.47 -24.70
C ASN A 236 -54.91 18.33 -25.98
N PHE A 237 -55.42 17.76 -27.08
CA PHE A 237 -55.57 18.45 -28.38
C PHE A 237 -56.60 19.59 -28.41
N GLU A 238 -57.53 19.65 -27.46
CA GLU A 238 -58.59 20.68 -27.39
C GLU A 238 -58.13 21.98 -26.69
N ALA A 239 -57.08 21.92 -25.86
CA ALA A 239 -56.65 23.05 -25.03
C ALA A 239 -55.18 23.44 -25.19
N SER A 240 -54.24 22.51 -24.97
CA SER A 240 -52.81 22.80 -24.81
C SER A 240 -51.98 21.53 -24.59
N PHE A 241 -50.70 21.56 -25.00
CA PHE A 241 -49.71 20.49 -24.78
C PHE A 241 -49.26 20.33 -23.32
N ASP A 242 -49.76 21.11 -22.37
CA ASP A 242 -49.36 21.03 -20.95
C ASP A 242 -50.17 20.02 -20.15
N GLY A 243 -50.96 19.16 -20.79
CA GLY A 243 -51.86 18.21 -20.14
C GLY A 243 -53.01 18.88 -19.38
N SER A 244 -54.09 18.16 -19.12
CA SER A 244 -55.09 18.60 -18.13
C SER A 244 -55.34 17.60 -17.02
N ASP A 245 -54.81 16.39 -17.17
CA ASP A 245 -54.88 15.34 -16.16
C ASP A 245 -53.56 15.27 -15.36
N ALA A 246 -53.40 14.18 -14.63
CA ALA A 246 -52.14 13.71 -14.07
C ALA A 246 -52.15 12.18 -14.07
N GLY A 247 -52.31 11.58 -15.26
CA GLY A 247 -52.25 10.13 -15.45
C GLY A 247 -50.81 9.64 -15.39
N ASP A 248 -50.58 8.41 -14.91
CA ASP A 248 -49.22 7.87 -14.78
C ASP A 248 -48.87 7.04 -16.03
N ASP A 249 -48.26 7.66 -17.05
CA ASP A 249 -48.10 7.08 -18.40
C ASP A 249 -46.88 6.14 -18.56
N TYR A 250 -46.98 5.15 -19.45
CA TYR A 250 -45.86 4.29 -19.86
C TYR A 250 -45.52 4.47 -21.35
N LEU A 251 -44.36 5.07 -21.64
CA LEU A 251 -43.89 5.34 -23.00
C LEU A 251 -42.65 4.49 -23.32
N TYR A 252 -42.70 3.70 -24.41
CA TYR A 252 -41.62 2.79 -24.79
C TYR A 252 -41.24 2.84 -26.27
N VAL A 253 -39.95 2.87 -26.57
CA VAL A 253 -39.41 2.67 -27.93
C VAL A 253 -38.35 1.54 -27.95
N ALA A 254 -38.55 0.54 -28.81
CA ALA A 254 -37.71 -0.66 -28.84
C ALA A 254 -36.33 -0.48 -29.53
N GLY A 255 -36.27 0.45 -30.48
CA GLY A 255 -35.08 0.80 -31.27
C GLY A 255 -35.42 1.82 -32.35
N GLY A 256 -34.40 2.31 -33.07
CA GLY A 256 -34.52 3.41 -34.03
C GLY A 256 -33.78 4.69 -33.59
N ASP A 257 -33.73 5.68 -34.48
CA ASP A 257 -33.10 6.99 -34.29
C ASP A 257 -34.13 8.12 -34.09
N ASN A 258 -33.73 9.23 -33.46
CA ASN A 258 -34.45 10.52 -33.41
C ASN A 258 -35.83 10.54 -32.71
N HIS A 259 -36.15 9.57 -31.86
CA HIS A 259 -37.41 9.54 -31.09
C HIS A 259 -37.54 10.70 -30.09
N GLN A 260 -38.79 11.11 -29.83
CA GLN A 260 -39.14 12.04 -28.76
C GLN A 260 -40.29 11.47 -27.92
N LEU A 261 -40.07 11.36 -26.61
CA LEU A 261 -41.05 10.86 -25.64
C LEU A 261 -41.36 11.99 -24.65
N PHE A 262 -42.64 12.28 -24.45
CA PHE A 262 -43.15 13.31 -23.53
C PHE A 262 -44.22 12.69 -22.61
N GLY A 263 -43.97 12.60 -21.30
CA GLY A 263 -44.99 12.19 -20.33
C GLY A 263 -46.02 13.31 -20.09
N ASN A 264 -45.49 14.50 -19.80
CA ASN A 264 -46.13 15.80 -19.57
C ASN A 264 -46.64 16.04 -18.13
N LYS A 265 -47.58 15.24 -17.63
CA LYS A 265 -48.16 15.38 -16.28
C LYS A 265 -48.57 14.01 -15.75
N GLY A 266 -47.95 13.61 -14.66
CA GLY A 266 -48.08 12.23 -14.18
C GLY A 266 -46.88 11.85 -13.35
N GLN A 267 -46.79 10.59 -12.93
CA GLN A 267 -45.52 9.97 -12.56
C GLN A 267 -45.15 8.99 -13.67
N ASP A 268 -44.56 9.53 -14.72
CA ASP A 268 -44.46 8.88 -16.02
C ASP A 268 -43.23 7.96 -16.10
N SER A 269 -43.36 6.85 -16.82
CA SER A 269 -42.29 5.88 -17.03
C SER A 269 -41.90 5.82 -18.50
N LEU A 270 -40.82 6.52 -18.85
CA LEU A 270 -40.29 6.61 -20.20
C LEU A 270 -39.10 5.66 -20.36
N ALA A 271 -39.20 4.70 -21.28
CA ALA A 271 -38.22 3.63 -21.45
C ALA A 271 -37.70 3.50 -22.90
N ILE A 272 -36.39 3.29 -23.05
CA ILE A 272 -35.74 3.01 -24.34
C ILE A 272 -35.05 1.63 -24.34
N GLY A 273 -35.22 0.92 -25.45
CA GLY A 273 -34.67 -0.43 -25.66
C GLY A 273 -33.15 -0.46 -25.90
N ILE A 274 -32.63 -1.65 -26.21
CA ILE A 274 -31.19 -1.86 -26.47
C ILE A 274 -30.76 -1.51 -27.90
N ASN A 275 -31.70 -1.22 -28.80
CA ASN A 275 -31.47 -0.99 -30.24
C ASN A 275 -31.77 0.46 -30.66
N VAL A 276 -31.95 1.39 -29.73
CA VAL A 276 -32.00 2.83 -30.08
C VAL A 276 -30.61 3.32 -30.45
N GLY A 277 -30.53 4.16 -31.47
CA GLY A 277 -29.28 4.76 -31.93
C GLY A 277 -29.08 6.16 -31.34
N ILE A 278 -29.21 7.18 -32.18
CA ILE A 278 -28.85 8.57 -31.88
C ILE A 278 -30.03 9.53 -31.88
N GLY A 279 -29.89 10.65 -31.16
CA GLY A 279 -30.83 11.78 -31.22
C GLY A 279 -32.15 11.57 -30.46
N VAL A 280 -32.26 10.50 -29.67
CA VAL A 280 -33.45 10.21 -28.86
C VAL A 280 -33.50 11.13 -27.64
N SER A 281 -34.66 11.75 -27.41
CA SER A 281 -34.92 12.68 -26.30
C SER A 281 -36.13 12.26 -25.47
N LEU A 282 -35.97 12.22 -24.15
CA LEU A 282 -37.01 11.88 -23.17
C LEU A 282 -37.26 13.10 -22.28
N PHE A 283 -38.53 13.43 -22.07
CA PHE A 283 -39.00 14.50 -21.20
C PHE A 283 -40.07 13.90 -20.29
N GLY A 284 -39.81 13.86 -18.97
CA GLY A 284 -40.80 13.47 -17.97
C GLY A 284 -41.95 14.48 -17.97
N GLY A 285 -41.79 15.57 -17.22
CA GLY A 285 -42.63 16.76 -17.37
C GLY A 285 -42.97 17.41 -16.04
N VAL A 286 -44.02 16.93 -15.40
CA VAL A 286 -44.55 17.46 -14.14
C VAL A 286 -45.05 16.32 -13.27
N GLY A 287 -44.18 15.90 -12.35
CA GLY A 287 -44.40 14.88 -11.35
C GLY A 287 -43.09 14.14 -11.06
N ASN A 288 -43.16 12.91 -10.57
CA ASN A 288 -41.95 12.18 -10.16
C ASN A 288 -41.68 11.05 -11.15
N ASP A 289 -40.90 11.36 -12.19
CA ASP A 289 -40.83 10.55 -13.39
C ASP A 289 -39.65 9.56 -13.37
N VAL A 290 -39.78 8.47 -14.13
CA VAL A 290 -38.80 7.38 -14.20
C VAL A 290 -38.35 7.17 -15.64
N LEU A 291 -37.18 7.72 -15.98
CA LEU A 291 -36.60 7.68 -17.32
C LEU A 291 -35.50 6.61 -17.39
N MET A 292 -35.67 5.57 -18.21
CA MET A 292 -34.80 4.39 -18.22
C MET A 292 -34.27 4.00 -19.60
N GLY A 293 -32.99 3.64 -19.68
CA GLY A 293 -32.37 3.10 -20.89
C GLY A 293 -31.29 2.09 -20.57
N THR A 294 -31.40 0.87 -21.12
CA THR A 294 -30.44 -0.21 -20.84
C THR A 294 -29.51 -0.47 -22.02
N GLY A 295 -28.21 -0.60 -21.73
CA GLY A 295 -27.24 -1.13 -22.68
C GLY A 295 -27.19 -2.65 -22.55
N GLY A 296 -27.26 -3.37 -23.67
CA GLY A 296 -27.10 -4.83 -23.66
C GLY A 296 -25.62 -5.22 -23.46
N PRO A 297 -25.30 -6.29 -22.70
CA PRO A 297 -23.93 -6.70 -22.48
C PRO A 297 -23.25 -7.07 -23.80
N GLY A 298 -22.17 -6.34 -24.14
CA GLY A 298 -21.42 -6.51 -25.39
C GLY A 298 -22.04 -5.84 -26.63
N LEU A 299 -23.10 -5.04 -26.48
CA LEU A 299 -23.59 -4.14 -27.54
C LEU A 299 -22.93 -2.75 -27.42
N PRO A 300 -22.87 -1.97 -28.52
CA PRO A 300 -22.53 -0.55 -28.43
C PRO A 300 -23.51 0.17 -27.50
N LEU A 301 -23.02 1.12 -26.72
CA LEU A 301 -23.88 2.03 -25.98
C LEU A 301 -24.64 2.94 -26.97
N PRO A 302 -25.91 3.28 -26.70
CA PRO A 302 -26.60 4.31 -27.45
C PRO A 302 -25.92 5.67 -27.21
N ALA A 303 -25.94 6.55 -28.20
CA ALA A 303 -25.13 7.76 -28.16
C ALA A 303 -25.97 9.03 -28.37
N GLN A 304 -25.56 10.13 -27.75
CA GLN A 304 -26.28 11.42 -27.84
C GLN A 304 -27.74 11.33 -27.38
N ILE A 305 -28.02 10.47 -26.38
CA ILE A 305 -29.31 10.42 -25.70
C ILE A 305 -29.47 11.69 -24.86
N LYS A 306 -30.68 12.22 -24.80
CA LYS A 306 -31.04 13.32 -23.90
C LYS A 306 -32.19 12.91 -22.98
N ALA A 307 -32.01 13.11 -21.69
CA ALA A 307 -33.04 12.87 -20.69
C ALA A 307 -33.24 14.12 -19.85
N PHE A 308 -34.50 14.48 -19.62
CA PHE A 308 -34.94 15.56 -18.76
C PHE A 308 -36.06 15.01 -17.87
N GLY A 309 -35.88 15.00 -16.55
CA GLY A 309 -36.98 14.75 -15.62
C GLY A 309 -38.00 15.90 -15.65
N ASP A 310 -37.48 17.12 -15.83
CA ASP A 310 -38.20 18.39 -15.88
C ASP A 310 -38.61 18.92 -14.51
N LYS A 311 -39.70 18.44 -13.88
CA LYS A 311 -40.19 18.94 -12.58
C LYS A 311 -40.76 17.86 -11.66
N GLY A 312 -39.93 17.44 -10.73
CA GLY A 312 -40.30 16.76 -9.49
C GLY A 312 -39.13 15.94 -9.00
N ASP A 313 -39.36 14.96 -8.12
CA ASP A 313 -38.28 14.10 -7.63
C ASP A 313 -38.02 12.96 -8.63
N ASP A 314 -37.30 13.24 -9.71
CA ASP A 314 -37.16 12.33 -10.85
C ASP A 314 -36.05 11.28 -10.69
N THR A 315 -36.21 10.12 -11.34
CA THR A 315 -35.22 9.04 -11.40
C THR A 315 -34.83 8.73 -12.83
N ILE A 316 -33.60 9.08 -13.20
CA ILE A 316 -33.02 8.84 -14.52
C ILE A 316 -31.96 7.75 -14.40
N MET A 317 -32.14 6.63 -15.10
CA MET A 317 -31.16 5.53 -15.14
C MET A 317 -30.87 5.12 -16.58
N MET A 318 -29.79 5.63 -17.15
CA MET A 318 -29.47 5.44 -18.56
C MET A 318 -28.05 4.96 -18.80
N ALA A 319 -27.95 3.92 -19.63
CA ALA A 319 -26.70 3.55 -20.29
C ALA A 319 -26.53 4.35 -21.58
N GLY A 320 -25.35 4.92 -21.80
CA GLY A 320 -25.07 5.72 -23.00
C GLY A 320 -23.63 6.15 -23.11
N SER A 321 -23.26 6.70 -24.27
CA SER A 321 -21.97 7.38 -24.50
C SER A 321 -22.19 8.77 -25.10
N ASP A 322 -21.40 9.76 -24.68
CA ASP A 322 -21.57 11.16 -25.10
C ASP A 322 -23.03 11.67 -24.95
N SER A 323 -23.74 11.19 -23.91
CA SER A 323 -25.16 11.50 -23.64
C SER A 323 -25.32 12.53 -22.53
N GLU A 324 -26.50 13.15 -22.43
CA GLU A 324 -26.76 14.27 -21.51
C GLU A 324 -28.04 14.01 -20.69
N PHE A 325 -27.89 13.93 -19.37
CA PHE A 325 -28.96 13.60 -18.44
C PHE A 325 -29.14 14.73 -17.43
N TRP A 326 -30.34 15.29 -17.38
CA TRP A 326 -30.73 16.38 -16.49
C TRP A 326 -31.87 15.88 -15.60
N GLY A 327 -31.74 15.98 -14.28
CA GLY A 327 -32.90 15.93 -13.39
C GLY A 327 -33.84 17.08 -13.75
N ASP A 328 -33.52 18.29 -13.29
CA ASP A 328 -34.26 19.47 -13.70
C ASP A 328 -33.80 20.00 -15.07
N ASN A 329 -34.75 20.31 -15.95
CA ASN A 329 -34.49 20.92 -17.24
C ASN A 329 -33.96 22.38 -17.10
N PRO A 330 -32.90 22.79 -17.81
CA PRO A 330 -32.26 24.11 -17.64
C PRO A 330 -33.18 25.31 -17.93
N ASN A 331 -34.34 25.08 -18.53
CA ASN A 331 -35.32 26.12 -18.85
C ASN A 331 -36.34 26.38 -17.72
N ILE A 332 -36.47 25.48 -16.73
CA ILE A 332 -37.35 25.68 -15.57
C ILE A 332 -36.76 26.73 -14.60
N LYS A 333 -37.60 27.29 -13.73
CA LYS A 333 -37.29 28.49 -12.92
C LYS A 333 -37.73 28.40 -11.45
N SER A 334 -38.26 27.26 -11.05
CA SER A 334 -38.89 26.97 -9.76
C SER A 334 -39.37 25.53 -9.81
N ASP A 335 -39.52 24.89 -8.65
CA ASP A 335 -39.94 23.48 -8.54
C ASP A 335 -38.80 22.55 -8.98
N PHE A 336 -37.61 22.79 -8.40
CA PHE A 336 -36.41 21.98 -8.61
C PHE A 336 -36.41 20.81 -7.61
N GLY A 337 -36.38 19.59 -8.10
CA GLY A 337 -36.59 18.39 -7.29
C GLY A 337 -35.32 17.68 -6.84
N ASN A 338 -35.49 16.63 -6.04
CA ASN A 338 -34.39 15.85 -5.47
C ASN A 338 -34.06 14.68 -6.40
N ASN A 339 -33.40 14.98 -7.52
CA ASN A 339 -33.28 14.04 -8.64
C ASN A 339 -32.22 12.97 -8.40
N THR A 340 -32.49 11.74 -8.84
CA THR A 340 -31.52 10.64 -8.90
C THR A 340 -31.11 10.39 -10.35
N VAL A 341 -29.87 10.73 -10.71
CA VAL A 341 -29.34 10.63 -12.08
C VAL A 341 -28.19 9.63 -12.13
N ILE A 342 -28.44 8.46 -12.72
CA ILE A 342 -27.50 7.34 -12.84
C ILE A 342 -27.11 7.16 -14.32
N GLY A 343 -25.86 7.49 -14.65
CA GLY A 343 -25.28 7.33 -15.98
C GLY A 343 -24.34 6.14 -16.03
N ILE A 344 -24.59 5.20 -16.95
CA ILE A 344 -23.74 4.03 -17.19
C ILE A 344 -22.99 4.20 -18.51
N GLY A 345 -21.67 4.35 -18.46
CA GLY A 345 -20.84 4.48 -19.65
C GLY A 345 -19.75 5.54 -19.55
N VAL A 346 -19.47 6.18 -20.68
CA VAL A 346 -18.33 7.09 -20.88
C VAL A 346 -18.72 8.36 -21.64
N GLY A 347 -18.10 9.49 -21.32
CA GLY A 347 -18.37 10.79 -21.93
C GLY A 347 -19.71 11.41 -21.58
N ASN A 348 -20.48 10.82 -20.65
CA ASN A 348 -21.82 11.31 -20.31
C ASN A 348 -21.74 12.55 -19.41
N THR A 349 -22.70 13.46 -19.58
CA THR A 349 -22.89 14.63 -18.71
C THR A 349 -24.15 14.42 -17.87
N LEU A 350 -23.99 14.31 -16.56
CA LEU A 350 -25.05 14.13 -15.56
C LEU A 350 -25.22 15.45 -14.79
N ARG A 351 -26.46 15.89 -14.62
CA ARG A 351 -26.80 17.18 -14.01
C ARG A 351 -27.97 17.01 -13.06
N GLY A 352 -27.83 17.45 -11.81
CA GLY A 352 -28.90 17.43 -10.83
C GLY A 352 -29.97 18.46 -11.19
N GLY A 353 -29.59 19.74 -11.18
CA GLY A 353 -30.50 20.84 -11.48
C GLY A 353 -29.90 22.03 -12.23
N ASN A 354 -30.60 23.16 -12.15
CA ASN A 354 -30.25 24.38 -12.87
C ASN A 354 -29.20 25.24 -12.13
N ASP A 355 -28.08 25.53 -12.81
CA ASP A 355 -26.94 26.38 -12.38
C ASP A 355 -27.31 27.81 -11.88
N PHE A 356 -28.60 28.19 -11.87
CA PHE A 356 -29.10 29.51 -11.46
C PHE A 356 -30.11 29.48 -10.30
N ALA A 357 -30.44 28.30 -9.75
CA ALA A 357 -31.29 28.19 -8.56
C ALA A 357 -30.58 28.72 -7.29
N THR A 358 -31.33 29.27 -6.34
CA THR A 358 -30.79 29.72 -5.03
C THR A 358 -31.83 29.57 -3.92
N GLY A 359 -31.51 28.85 -2.84
CA GLY A 359 -32.37 28.70 -1.66
C GLY A 359 -32.94 27.30 -1.52
N SER A 360 -34.08 27.16 -0.83
CA SER A 360 -34.73 25.87 -0.53
C SER A 360 -35.61 25.34 -1.68
N ASP A 361 -35.23 25.65 -2.92
CA ASP A 361 -35.91 25.35 -4.18
C ASP A 361 -34.77 25.18 -5.19
N ALA A 362 -34.03 24.10 -5.00
CA ALA A 362 -32.72 23.86 -5.63
C ALA A 362 -32.44 22.36 -5.88
N GLY A 363 -33.03 21.47 -5.06
CA GLY A 363 -32.89 20.02 -5.16
C GLY A 363 -31.66 19.49 -4.43
N ASP A 364 -31.83 18.46 -3.58
CA ASP A 364 -30.70 17.71 -3.03
C ASP A 364 -30.51 16.46 -3.91
N ASN A 365 -29.64 16.54 -4.93
CA ASN A 365 -29.58 15.55 -6.01
C ASN A 365 -28.58 14.41 -5.73
N LEU A 366 -28.83 13.23 -6.30
CA LEU A 366 -27.90 12.09 -6.31
C LEU A 366 -27.44 11.79 -7.74
N LEU A 367 -26.20 12.14 -8.07
CA LEU A 367 -25.58 11.84 -9.35
C LEU A 367 -24.63 10.65 -9.21
N VAL A 368 -24.80 9.61 -10.02
CA VAL A 368 -23.96 8.40 -9.97
C VAL A 368 -23.46 8.03 -11.37
N ALA A 369 -22.15 8.08 -11.58
CA ALA A 369 -21.51 7.56 -12.79
C ALA A 369 -20.98 6.14 -12.53
N LYS A 370 -21.26 5.22 -13.46
CA LYS A 370 -20.79 3.82 -13.42
C LYS A 370 -20.20 3.42 -14.77
N LEU A 371 -19.15 2.60 -14.75
CA LEU A 371 -18.55 2.09 -15.97
C LEU A 371 -19.36 0.92 -16.59
N GLY A 372 -20.13 0.20 -15.76
CA GLY A 372 -20.89 -0.98 -16.19
C GLY A 372 -19.98 -2.14 -16.60
N ASP A 373 -20.36 -2.86 -17.67
CA ASP A 373 -19.58 -3.98 -18.23
C ASP A 373 -18.43 -3.53 -19.17
N ILE A 374 -18.05 -2.25 -19.16
CA ILE A 374 -17.01 -1.69 -20.04
C ILE A 374 -15.63 -1.90 -19.43
N GLU A 375 -14.70 -2.46 -20.20
CA GLU A 375 -13.29 -2.56 -19.82
C GLU A 375 -12.49 -1.43 -20.50
N LEU A 376 -12.03 -0.44 -19.72
CA LEU A 376 -11.15 0.62 -20.22
C LEU A 376 -9.75 0.06 -20.49
N ALA A 377 -9.16 0.44 -21.63
CA ALA A 377 -7.78 0.10 -21.93
C ALA A 377 -6.80 0.91 -21.05
N GLU A 378 -5.56 0.42 -20.91
CA GLU A 378 -4.53 1.08 -20.09
C GLU A 378 -4.26 2.52 -20.60
N GLY A 379 -4.60 3.52 -19.78
CA GLY A 379 -4.47 4.95 -20.09
C GLY A 379 -5.72 5.61 -20.68
N GLU A 380 -6.79 4.86 -20.95
CA GLU A 380 -8.11 5.42 -21.29
C GLU A 380 -8.87 5.87 -20.03
N ALA A 381 -9.86 6.74 -20.23
CA ALA A 381 -10.62 7.40 -19.19
C ALA A 381 -12.12 7.38 -19.50
N SER A 382 -12.95 7.33 -18.46
CA SER A 382 -14.41 7.39 -18.58
C SER A 382 -14.91 8.77 -18.94
N ASN A 383 -14.22 9.83 -18.52
CA ASN A 383 -14.45 11.24 -18.91
C ASN A 383 -15.91 11.72 -18.75
N ASN A 384 -16.68 11.17 -17.80
CA ASN A 384 -18.00 11.68 -17.49
C ASN A 384 -17.90 13.03 -16.75
N VAL A 385 -18.94 13.84 -16.83
CA VAL A 385 -19.04 15.13 -16.13
C VAL A 385 -20.28 15.09 -15.25
N LEU A 386 -20.11 15.23 -13.95
CA LEU A 386 -21.20 15.24 -12.97
C LEU A 386 -21.29 16.65 -12.37
N MET A 387 -22.46 17.27 -12.44
CA MET A 387 -22.74 18.63 -11.96
C MET A 387 -23.96 18.59 -11.04
N GLY A 388 -23.76 18.76 -9.71
CA GLY A 388 -24.87 18.78 -8.75
C GLY A 388 -25.84 19.92 -9.05
N GLY A 389 -25.44 21.14 -8.72
CA GLY A 389 -26.18 22.36 -9.03
C GLY A 389 -26.16 23.33 -7.87
N ALA A 390 -27.31 23.54 -7.25
CA ALA A 390 -27.43 24.18 -5.95
C ALA A 390 -28.22 23.23 -5.06
N GLY A 391 -27.89 23.15 -3.76
CA GLY A 391 -28.44 22.13 -2.85
C GLY A 391 -27.33 21.30 -2.19
N ASP A 392 -27.70 20.35 -1.34
CA ASP A 392 -26.75 19.45 -0.67
C ASP A 392 -26.56 18.17 -1.51
N ASP A 393 -25.93 18.30 -2.69
CA ASP A 393 -25.83 17.21 -3.68
C ASP A 393 -24.85 16.08 -3.30
N THR A 394 -25.15 14.85 -3.69
CA THR A 394 -24.23 13.70 -3.66
C THR A 394 -23.77 13.36 -5.08
N ILE A 395 -22.46 13.39 -5.30
CA ILE A 395 -21.82 13.21 -6.60
C ILE A 395 -20.85 12.02 -6.50
N ASP A 396 -21.27 10.88 -7.04
CA ASP A 396 -20.56 9.61 -6.96
C ASP A 396 -20.01 9.16 -8.33
N ALA A 397 -18.69 9.16 -8.42
CA ALA A 397 -17.92 8.64 -9.55
C ALA A 397 -16.98 7.50 -9.08
N SER A 398 -17.26 6.85 -7.94
CA SER A 398 -16.40 5.80 -7.40
C SER A 398 -16.37 4.51 -8.24
N GLU A 399 -17.37 4.30 -9.10
CA GLU A 399 -17.51 3.13 -9.98
C GLU A 399 -17.36 3.44 -11.50
N SER A 400 -17.05 4.68 -11.89
CA SER A 400 -16.91 5.07 -13.31
C SER A 400 -15.48 4.94 -13.86
N GLY A 401 -14.45 5.07 -13.02
CA GLY A 401 -13.05 4.98 -13.44
C GLY A 401 -12.34 6.34 -13.51
N PRO A 402 -11.17 6.44 -14.17
CA PRO A 402 -10.37 7.65 -14.16
C PRO A 402 -10.86 8.72 -15.16
N GLY A 403 -10.56 9.98 -14.87
CA GLY A 403 -10.76 11.12 -15.78
C GLY A 403 -12.13 11.80 -15.70
N ASP A 404 -13.06 11.31 -14.89
CA ASP A 404 -14.32 12.02 -14.65
C ASP A 404 -14.11 13.38 -13.96
N THR A 405 -15.05 14.29 -14.19
CA THR A 405 -15.07 15.64 -13.60
C THR A 405 -16.30 15.81 -12.71
N LEU A 406 -16.08 16.05 -11.42
CA LEU A 406 -17.13 16.21 -10.41
C LEU A 406 -17.21 17.70 -10.01
N ILE A 407 -18.39 18.29 -10.12
CA ILE A 407 -18.63 19.72 -9.90
C ILE A 407 -19.80 19.86 -8.93
N GLY A 408 -19.55 20.41 -7.73
CA GLY A 408 -20.61 20.64 -6.75
C GLY A 408 -21.66 21.62 -7.27
N GLY A 409 -21.21 22.73 -7.84
CA GLY A 409 -22.11 23.75 -8.36
C GLY A 409 -21.41 25.05 -8.81
N PRO A 410 -22.19 26.11 -9.05
CA PRO A 410 -21.70 27.47 -9.16
C PRO A 410 -21.06 27.94 -7.84
N GLU A 411 -19.92 28.65 -7.91
CA GLU A 411 -19.27 29.20 -6.71
C GLU A 411 -20.22 30.11 -5.92
N GLY A 412 -20.44 29.81 -4.64
CA GLY A 412 -21.33 30.56 -3.77
C GLY A 412 -22.83 30.31 -3.93
N ALA A 413 -23.25 29.24 -4.61
CA ALA A 413 -24.65 28.78 -4.60
C ALA A 413 -25.10 28.33 -3.19
N GLY A 414 -24.17 27.75 -2.42
CA GLY A 414 -24.34 27.34 -1.02
C GLY A 414 -24.98 25.96 -0.87
N GLY A 415 -24.16 24.96 -0.57
CA GLY A 415 -24.57 23.56 -0.48
C GLY A 415 -23.47 22.64 0.07
N ASN A 416 -23.82 21.66 0.88
CA ASN A 416 -22.90 20.75 1.57
C ASN A 416 -22.65 19.47 0.77
N ASN A 417 -22.01 19.62 -0.39
CA ASN A 417 -21.88 18.54 -1.36
C ASN A 417 -21.05 17.35 -0.84
N THR A 418 -21.46 16.13 -1.18
CA THR A 418 -20.69 14.90 -0.94
C THR A 418 -20.08 14.37 -2.24
N PHE A 419 -18.76 14.36 -2.32
CA PHE A 419 -18.01 13.84 -3.47
C PHE A 419 -17.48 12.43 -3.15
N MET A 420 -17.94 11.42 -3.89
CA MET A 420 -17.38 10.06 -3.87
C MET A 420 -16.58 9.85 -5.16
N PHE A 421 -15.28 9.52 -5.03
CA PHE A 421 -14.35 9.58 -6.16
C PHE A 421 -13.29 8.47 -6.11
N THR A 422 -12.66 8.19 -7.24
CA THR A 422 -11.52 7.26 -7.36
C THR A 422 -10.30 7.93 -8.00
N ALA A 423 -9.29 7.15 -8.37
CA ALA A 423 -8.01 7.67 -8.84
C ALA A 423 -8.15 8.52 -10.12
N ASN A 424 -7.39 9.61 -10.20
CA ASN A 424 -7.26 10.47 -11.39
C ASN A 424 -8.56 11.15 -11.87
N GLN A 425 -9.48 11.46 -10.96
CA GLN A 425 -10.66 12.30 -11.24
C GLN A 425 -10.39 13.78 -10.87
N TYR A 426 -11.12 14.70 -11.50
CA TYR A 426 -11.01 16.13 -11.26
C TYR A 426 -12.21 16.66 -10.48
N ILE A 427 -11.97 17.16 -9.27
CA ILE A 427 -13.03 17.71 -8.41
C ILE A 427 -12.95 19.23 -8.38
N LYS A 428 -14.06 19.88 -8.72
CA LYS A 428 -14.25 21.33 -8.64
C LYS A 428 -15.36 21.63 -7.63
N ALA A 429 -14.98 21.69 -6.36
CA ALA A 429 -15.88 22.00 -5.26
C ALA A 429 -16.15 23.50 -5.09
N ASP A 430 -17.26 23.82 -4.40
CA ASP A 430 -17.50 25.16 -3.88
C ASP A 430 -16.61 25.41 -2.66
N LEU A 431 -15.54 26.18 -2.84
CA LEU A 431 -14.63 26.59 -1.77
C LEU A 431 -15.12 27.83 -1.01
N SER A 432 -16.40 28.20 -1.15
CA SER A 432 -16.99 29.29 -0.36
C SER A 432 -17.00 28.91 1.13
N GLY A 433 -16.54 29.82 2.00
CA GLY A 433 -16.39 29.55 3.44
C GLY A 433 -17.71 29.43 4.24
N ALA A 434 -18.83 29.18 3.55
CA ALA A 434 -20.14 28.93 4.13
C ALA A 434 -20.61 27.47 3.93
N SER A 435 -20.16 26.82 2.86
CA SER A 435 -20.43 25.41 2.54
C SER A 435 -19.48 24.49 3.33
N VAL A 436 -19.96 23.29 3.70
CA VAL A 436 -19.14 22.23 4.31
C VAL A 436 -19.27 20.98 3.45
N ASN A 437 -18.35 20.80 2.51
CA ASN A 437 -18.37 19.66 1.61
C ASN A 437 -17.79 18.41 2.31
N THR A 438 -18.19 17.22 1.87
CA THR A 438 -17.62 15.93 2.27
C THR A 438 -16.93 15.28 1.07
N TYR A 439 -15.72 14.74 1.24
CA TYR A 439 -14.96 14.04 0.19
C TYR A 439 -14.62 12.65 0.68
N ILE A 440 -14.99 11.64 -0.10
CA ILE A 440 -14.82 10.22 0.22
C ILE A 440 -14.10 9.56 -0.95
N GLY A 441 -12.82 9.31 -0.79
CA GLY A 441 -12.06 8.59 -1.81
C GLY A 441 -12.20 7.08 -1.65
N VAL A 442 -12.55 6.40 -2.75
CA VAL A 442 -12.86 4.97 -2.80
C VAL A 442 -11.86 4.30 -3.73
N ASN A 443 -10.91 3.55 -3.15
CA ASN A 443 -9.77 2.96 -3.86
C ASN A 443 -8.94 3.99 -4.67
N ALA A 444 -9.00 5.29 -4.33
CA ALA A 444 -8.28 6.33 -5.06
C ALA A 444 -6.75 6.19 -4.95
N GLY A 445 -6.28 5.47 -3.91
CA GLY A 445 -4.88 5.08 -3.74
C GLY A 445 -3.95 6.28 -3.69
N ASN A 446 -2.77 6.13 -4.28
CA ASN A 446 -1.78 7.20 -4.37
C ASN A 446 -1.97 8.03 -5.65
N SER A 447 -3.08 8.76 -5.74
CA SER A 447 -3.35 9.67 -6.86
C SER A 447 -2.33 10.81 -6.87
N ASP A 448 -1.66 11.05 -8.01
CA ASP A 448 -0.76 12.20 -8.20
C ASP A 448 -1.51 13.55 -8.05
N ILE A 449 -2.83 13.53 -8.24
CA ILE A 449 -3.74 14.66 -8.05
C ILE A 449 -4.18 14.69 -6.59
N ALA A 450 -3.86 15.79 -5.89
CA ALA A 450 -4.41 16.09 -4.57
C ALA A 450 -5.72 16.89 -4.71
N VAL A 451 -6.77 16.47 -4.01
CA VAL A 451 -8.05 17.16 -3.97
C VAL A 451 -7.91 18.42 -3.11
N THR A 452 -8.22 19.59 -3.69
CA THR A 452 -8.20 20.86 -2.97
C THR A 452 -9.54 21.04 -2.23
N VAL A 453 -9.47 21.19 -0.91
CA VAL A 453 -10.65 21.24 -0.03
C VAL A 453 -10.68 22.51 0.84
N GLY A 454 -11.89 22.89 1.26
CA GLY A 454 -12.14 24.00 2.18
C GLY A 454 -11.66 23.70 3.59
N ALA A 455 -11.34 24.73 4.37
CA ALA A 455 -10.83 24.55 5.73
C ALA A 455 -11.84 23.95 6.73
N GLN A 456 -13.12 23.84 6.36
CA GLN A 456 -14.17 23.19 7.17
C GLN A 456 -14.71 21.89 6.54
N ASP A 457 -14.18 21.46 5.40
CA ASP A 457 -14.67 20.30 4.65
C ASP A 457 -14.26 18.96 5.27
N VAL A 458 -15.15 17.97 5.30
CA VAL A 458 -14.87 16.63 5.84
C VAL A 458 -14.17 15.79 4.77
N VAL A 459 -13.09 15.09 5.11
CA VAL A 459 -12.42 14.13 4.21
C VAL A 459 -12.37 12.75 4.86
N GLN A 460 -12.56 11.69 4.06
CA GLN A 460 -12.61 10.29 4.49
C GLN A 460 -12.09 9.37 3.37
N GLY A 461 -11.74 8.13 3.75
CA GLY A 461 -11.36 7.08 2.78
C GLY A 461 -9.91 7.20 2.28
N ASP A 462 -9.69 6.83 1.03
CA ASP A 462 -8.38 6.75 0.37
C ASP A 462 -8.12 8.04 -0.43
N GLY A 463 -7.01 8.76 -0.24
CA GLY A 463 -6.63 9.84 -1.17
C GLY A 463 -5.69 10.91 -0.63
N ASN A 464 -5.21 11.76 -1.54
CA ASN A 464 -4.35 12.90 -1.24
C ASN A 464 -5.19 14.19 -1.19
N PHE A 465 -5.08 14.95 -0.08
CA PHE A 465 -5.90 16.14 0.18
C PHE A 465 -5.04 17.38 0.49
N PHE A 466 -5.42 18.53 -0.07
CA PHE A 466 -4.81 19.84 0.18
C PHE A 466 -5.84 20.80 0.75
N PHE A 467 -5.68 21.21 2.01
CA PHE A 467 -6.56 22.15 2.68
C PHE A 467 -6.14 23.59 2.38
N THR A 468 -7.08 24.40 1.91
CA THR A 468 -6.88 25.82 1.58
C THR A 468 -6.64 26.75 2.79
N GLY A 469 -6.69 26.21 4.01
CA GLY A 469 -6.42 26.92 5.26
C GLY A 469 -6.17 25.97 6.44
N GLU A 470 -5.97 26.55 7.61
CA GLU A 470 -5.63 25.84 8.86
C GLU A 470 -6.70 24.82 9.29
N GLN A 471 -6.28 23.64 9.76
CA GLN A 471 -7.17 22.72 10.48
C GLN A 471 -7.03 22.91 12.00
N ASN A 472 -8.11 22.59 12.73
CA ASN A 472 -8.18 22.63 14.20
C ASN A 472 -9.05 21.45 14.71
N ARG A 473 -9.02 20.33 13.99
CA ARG A 473 -9.87 19.15 14.19
C ARG A 473 -9.17 17.89 13.67
N SER A 474 -9.77 16.74 13.98
CA SER A 474 -9.38 15.44 13.42
C SER A 474 -9.71 15.32 11.94
N VAL A 475 -8.69 14.98 11.15
CA VAL A 475 -8.81 14.41 9.80
C VAL A 475 -8.54 12.92 9.92
N SER A 476 -9.39 12.06 9.34
CA SER A 476 -9.25 10.60 9.43
C SER A 476 -9.34 9.98 8.03
N LEU A 477 -8.27 9.32 7.62
CA LEU A 477 -8.12 8.67 6.32
C LEU A 477 -7.79 7.18 6.48
N LYS A 478 -7.97 6.44 5.40
CA LYS A 478 -7.49 5.07 5.25
C LYS A 478 -6.07 5.09 4.66
N THR A 479 -5.88 5.59 3.44
CA THR A 479 -4.54 5.82 2.85
C THR A 479 -4.41 7.20 2.21
N GLY A 480 -3.18 7.65 1.99
CA GLY A 480 -2.86 8.85 1.20
C GLY A 480 -2.04 9.87 1.97
N GLY A 481 -2.47 11.14 1.97
CA GLY A 481 -1.71 12.24 2.57
C GLY A 481 -2.51 13.54 2.70
N VAL A 482 -2.14 14.36 3.69
CA VAL A 482 -2.85 15.60 4.06
C VAL A 482 -1.88 16.77 4.11
N THR A 483 -2.05 17.78 3.25
CA THR A 483 -1.30 19.04 3.34
C THR A 483 -2.20 20.17 3.84
N THR A 484 -1.81 20.86 4.91
CA THR A 484 -2.53 22.03 5.47
C THR A 484 -1.81 23.36 5.21
N GLY A 485 -2.42 24.46 5.65
CA GLY A 485 -1.79 25.78 5.67
C GLY A 485 -0.59 25.90 6.63
N THR A 486 0.06 27.07 6.62
CA THR A 486 1.29 27.37 7.37
C THR A 486 1.06 28.27 8.60
N GLY A 487 -0.09 28.18 9.24
CA GLY A 487 -0.43 28.94 10.44
C GLY A 487 0.17 28.31 11.71
N ASN A 488 -0.42 28.64 12.87
CA ASN A 488 0.08 28.25 14.19
C ASN A 488 -0.96 27.40 14.97
N SER A 489 -1.73 26.56 14.26
CA SER A 489 -2.85 25.81 14.84
C SER A 489 -2.51 24.32 14.95
N SER A 490 -2.84 23.71 16.08
CA SER A 490 -2.73 22.26 16.27
C SER A 490 -3.71 21.48 15.38
N ASN A 491 -3.15 20.57 14.59
CA ASN A 491 -3.83 19.64 13.71
C ASN A 491 -3.87 18.25 14.36
N PHE A 492 -4.90 17.45 14.05
CA PHE A 492 -4.95 16.03 14.40
C PHE A 492 -5.17 15.24 13.11
N ILE A 493 -4.23 14.38 12.72
CA ILE A 493 -4.24 13.65 11.45
C ILE A 493 -4.10 12.16 11.74
N GLU A 494 -5.14 11.41 11.41
CA GLU A 494 -5.19 9.95 11.50
C GLU A 494 -5.16 9.36 10.08
N ILE A 495 -4.24 8.46 9.79
CA ILE A 495 -4.15 7.70 8.53
C ILE A 495 -4.00 6.22 8.89
N THR A 496 -5.11 5.50 8.90
CA THR A 496 -5.24 4.18 9.54
C THR A 496 -4.54 3.01 8.84
N ASP A 497 -4.19 3.14 7.56
CA ASP A 497 -3.54 2.10 6.74
C ASP A 497 -2.12 2.57 6.30
N ASP A 498 -2.01 3.33 5.21
CA ASP A 498 -0.73 3.76 4.64
C ASP A 498 -0.71 5.29 4.37
N ALA A 499 0.17 6.02 5.06
CA ALA A 499 0.58 7.38 4.73
C ALA A 499 1.55 7.36 3.52
N SER A 500 0.98 7.14 2.35
CA SER A 500 1.67 6.93 1.07
C SER A 500 1.93 8.22 0.27
N GLY A 501 1.21 9.30 0.60
CA GLY A 501 1.30 10.59 -0.06
C GLY A 501 2.23 11.59 0.63
N VAL A 502 1.94 12.88 0.45
CA VAL A 502 2.59 13.97 1.19
C VAL A 502 1.65 14.44 2.30
N THR A 503 2.01 14.14 3.53
CA THR A 503 1.38 14.66 4.74
C THR A 503 2.24 15.80 5.28
N LYS A 504 1.70 17.02 5.36
CA LYS A 504 2.43 18.20 5.78
C LYS A 504 1.55 19.16 6.55
N THR A 505 2.01 19.62 7.71
CA THR A 505 1.34 20.66 8.49
C THR A 505 2.14 21.96 8.57
N GLY A 506 1.57 22.93 9.29
CA GLY A 506 2.09 24.28 9.46
C GLY A 506 3.04 24.40 10.65
N SER A 507 2.80 25.40 11.51
CA SER A 507 3.30 25.41 12.88
C SER A 507 2.14 25.10 13.83
N GLY A 508 2.45 24.62 15.03
CA GLY A 508 1.44 24.20 16.00
C GLY A 508 1.84 22.90 16.68
N ASP A 509 1.21 22.57 17.80
CA ASP A 509 1.47 21.31 18.48
C ASP A 509 0.61 20.23 17.81
N ASP A 510 1.13 19.59 16.75
CA ASP A 510 0.38 18.67 15.89
C ASP A 510 0.42 17.22 16.37
N PHE A 511 -0.65 16.47 16.12
CA PHE A 511 -0.75 15.05 16.45
C PHE A 511 -1.01 14.20 15.20
N PHE A 512 -0.19 13.17 14.99
CA PHE A 512 -0.31 12.22 13.90
C PHE A 512 -0.46 10.79 14.44
N ASP A 513 -1.46 10.05 13.96
CA ASP A 513 -1.62 8.60 14.17
C ASP A 513 -1.63 7.92 12.79
N LEU A 514 -0.54 7.23 12.44
CA LEU A 514 -0.27 6.76 11.08
C LEU A 514 -0.03 5.24 11.10
N GLY A 515 -0.54 4.49 10.13
CA GLY A 515 -0.25 3.05 10.00
C GLY A 515 1.19 2.77 9.54
N ASN A 516 1.44 2.66 8.24
CA ASN A 516 2.78 2.72 7.65
C ASN A 516 3.04 4.11 7.06
N VAL A 517 4.31 4.53 7.01
CA VAL A 517 4.75 5.73 6.30
C VAL A 517 5.67 5.34 5.15
N SER A 518 5.11 5.31 3.93
CA SER A 518 5.84 5.08 2.68
C SER A 518 6.08 6.37 1.88
N GLY A 519 5.29 7.42 2.13
CA GLY A 519 5.40 8.74 1.50
C GLY A 519 6.32 9.72 2.25
N SER A 520 5.84 10.93 2.48
CA SER A 520 6.57 11.98 3.21
C SER A 520 5.66 12.64 4.25
N VAL A 521 6.09 12.61 5.51
CA VAL A 521 5.45 13.31 6.63
C VAL A 521 6.33 14.48 7.07
N ASP A 522 5.76 15.67 7.21
CA ASP A 522 6.44 16.89 7.67
C ASP A 522 5.54 17.66 8.64
N ALA A 523 5.76 17.47 9.94
CA ALA A 523 4.97 18.02 11.04
C ALA A 523 5.22 19.52 11.30
N GLY A 524 6.19 20.14 10.62
CA GLY A 524 6.51 21.56 10.81
C GLY A 524 6.91 21.93 12.24
N ASP A 525 6.80 23.21 12.62
CA ASP A 525 7.39 23.72 13.87
C ASP A 525 6.37 23.75 15.04
N GLY A 526 6.65 23.00 16.11
CA GLY A 526 5.84 22.93 17.33
C GLY A 526 6.15 21.71 18.20
N ASP A 527 5.45 21.51 19.31
CA ASP A 527 5.65 20.34 20.18
C ASP A 527 4.82 19.14 19.64
N ASN A 528 5.28 18.54 18.53
CA ASN A 528 4.51 17.55 17.77
C ASN A 528 4.56 16.14 18.36
N THR A 529 3.51 15.36 18.15
CA THR A 529 3.47 13.92 18.46
C THR A 529 3.21 13.12 17.18
N ILE A 530 4.07 12.16 16.87
CA ILE A 530 3.97 11.31 15.68
C ILE A 530 3.96 9.83 16.10
N ASP A 531 2.79 9.22 16.08
CA ASP A 531 2.60 7.80 16.33
C ASP A 531 2.56 7.05 14.98
N VAL A 532 3.36 5.98 14.87
CA VAL A 532 3.42 5.10 13.70
C VAL A 532 3.17 3.65 14.14
N GLY A 533 2.12 3.05 13.58
CA GLY A 533 1.62 1.73 13.93
C GLY A 533 2.51 0.57 13.47
N SER A 534 3.20 0.72 12.34
CA SER A 534 3.98 -0.37 11.74
C SER A 534 5.37 0.05 11.23
N THR A 535 5.49 0.53 9.98
CA THR A 535 6.78 0.70 9.29
C THR A 535 6.97 2.10 8.74
N VAL A 536 8.17 2.67 8.87
CA VAL A 536 8.62 3.87 8.13
C VAL A 536 9.60 3.44 7.03
N SER A 537 9.19 3.58 5.77
CA SER A 537 10.05 3.39 4.59
C SER A 537 10.25 4.68 3.77
N GLY A 538 9.44 5.69 4.03
CA GLY A 538 9.54 7.04 3.47
C GLY A 538 10.28 8.04 4.39
N ASN A 539 9.94 9.32 4.27
CA ASN A 539 10.54 10.38 5.08
C ASN A 539 9.58 10.83 6.20
N VAL A 540 10.08 11.03 7.42
CA VAL A 540 9.35 11.65 8.53
C VAL A 540 10.17 12.81 9.07
N THR A 541 9.60 14.01 9.09
CA THR A 541 10.22 15.22 9.66
C THR A 541 9.35 15.73 10.80
N ALA A 542 9.90 15.74 12.02
CA ALA A 542 9.21 16.22 13.22
C ALA A 542 9.31 17.75 13.41
N GLY A 543 10.22 18.42 12.70
CA GLY A 543 10.45 19.87 12.76
C GLY A 543 11.10 20.37 14.06
N ASP A 544 11.09 21.70 14.30
CA ASP A 544 11.68 22.31 15.50
C ASP A 544 10.66 22.36 16.66
N GLY A 545 10.98 21.74 17.80
CA GLY A 545 10.14 21.74 19.01
C GLY A 545 10.38 20.54 19.92
N ASN A 546 9.58 20.35 20.98
CA ASN A 546 9.70 19.21 21.88
C ASN A 546 8.90 18.02 21.36
N ASN A 547 9.40 17.38 20.30
CA ASN A 547 8.63 16.36 19.59
C ASN A 547 8.67 14.98 20.26
N THR A 548 7.57 14.25 20.23
CA THR A 548 7.49 12.84 20.62
C THR A 548 7.21 11.97 19.38
N VAL A 549 7.96 10.89 19.19
CA VAL A 549 7.78 9.97 18.06
C VAL A 549 7.77 8.53 18.54
N ASN A 550 6.64 7.84 18.36
CA ASN A 550 6.45 6.47 18.81
C ASN A 550 6.28 5.53 17.60
N LEU A 551 7.19 4.58 17.41
CA LEU A 551 7.06 3.49 16.44
C LEU A 551 6.71 2.21 17.20
N SER A 552 5.45 1.79 17.12
CA SER A 552 4.93 0.64 17.87
C SER A 552 5.07 -0.70 17.13
N GLY A 553 5.27 -0.66 15.81
CA GLY A 553 5.45 -1.84 14.97
C GLY A 553 6.73 -2.62 15.22
N SER A 554 6.71 -3.92 14.85
CA SER A 554 7.90 -4.79 14.84
C SER A 554 8.93 -4.40 13.79
N ASP A 555 8.47 -3.81 12.69
CA ASP A 555 9.21 -3.68 11.44
C ASP A 555 10.10 -2.42 11.47
N GLY A 556 9.63 -1.35 12.13
CA GLY A 556 10.45 -0.20 12.49
C GLY A 556 10.74 0.73 11.31
N ILE A 557 12.02 0.96 11.00
CA ILE A 557 12.46 1.88 9.93
C ILE A 557 13.25 1.08 8.88
N SER A 558 12.77 1.02 7.64
CA SER A 558 13.44 0.31 6.54
C SER A 558 14.74 1.01 6.10
N GLU A 559 15.57 0.34 5.28
CA GLU A 559 16.80 0.91 4.71
C GLU A 559 16.61 2.25 3.98
N THR A 560 15.44 2.50 3.40
CA THR A 560 15.09 3.77 2.72
C THR A 560 14.48 4.80 3.67
N GLY A 561 14.02 4.37 4.84
CA GLY A 561 13.35 5.22 5.81
C GLY A 561 14.28 6.24 6.45
N VAL A 562 13.89 7.52 6.44
CA VAL A 562 14.64 8.61 7.07
C VAL A 562 13.74 9.42 7.98
N MET A 563 14.08 9.42 9.27
CA MET A 563 13.48 10.28 10.28
C MET A 563 14.41 11.45 10.59
N THR A 564 13.89 12.69 10.52
CA THR A 564 14.62 13.92 10.78
C THR A 564 13.91 14.75 11.85
N PHE A 565 14.67 15.31 12.79
CA PHE A 565 14.14 16.17 13.86
C PHE A 565 14.94 17.47 14.00
N GLY A 566 14.32 18.51 14.57
CA GLY A 566 14.87 19.85 14.65
C GLY A 566 15.48 20.23 16.00
N GLY A 567 15.31 21.50 16.37
CA GLY A 567 15.53 22.02 17.73
C GLY A 567 14.64 21.34 18.78
N GLY A 568 14.90 21.60 20.07
CA GLY A 568 14.02 21.20 21.19
C GLY A 568 14.34 19.86 21.86
N GLU A 569 13.61 19.50 22.91
CA GLU A 569 13.79 18.23 23.64
C GLU A 569 12.93 17.12 22.99
N ASN A 570 13.53 16.27 22.15
CA ASN A 570 12.81 15.26 21.37
C ASN A 570 12.86 13.86 22.02
N GLU A 571 11.77 13.10 22.00
CA GLU A 571 11.67 11.72 22.50
C GLU A 571 11.32 10.74 21.37
N PHE A 572 12.09 9.66 21.23
CA PHE A 572 11.89 8.61 20.22
C PHE A 572 11.74 7.24 20.90
N ASN A 573 10.59 6.59 20.71
CA ASN A 573 10.29 5.27 21.28
C ASN A 573 10.03 4.26 20.16
N ILE A 574 11.07 3.50 19.80
CA ILE A 574 11.09 2.62 18.62
C ILE A 574 11.08 1.14 19.06
N SER A 575 9.94 0.48 18.89
CA SER A 575 9.74 -0.93 19.27
C SER A 575 10.34 -1.91 18.26
N GLY A 576 10.44 -1.49 16.99
CA GLY A 576 10.98 -2.29 15.89
C GLY A 576 12.48 -2.15 15.67
N SER A 577 12.94 -2.59 14.50
CA SER A 577 14.34 -2.48 14.06
C SER A 577 14.57 -1.26 13.17
N VAL A 578 15.72 -0.59 13.30
CA VAL A 578 16.10 0.54 12.44
C VAL A 578 17.21 0.12 11.48
N PHE A 579 16.88 -0.07 10.21
CA PHE A 579 17.84 -0.27 9.11
C PHE A 579 18.12 1.04 8.35
N GLY A 580 17.20 2.00 8.41
CA GLY A 580 17.36 3.34 7.84
C GLY A 580 18.08 4.30 8.76
N ARG A 581 17.60 5.55 8.83
CA ARG A 581 18.25 6.63 9.58
C ARG A 581 17.30 7.41 10.50
N ILE A 582 17.78 7.76 11.69
CA ILE A 582 17.25 8.85 12.52
C ILE A 582 18.34 9.92 12.64
N GLN A 583 18.06 11.18 12.31
CA GLN A 583 19.07 12.25 12.24
C GLN A 583 18.57 13.63 12.71
N ALA A 584 19.48 14.43 13.29
CA ALA A 584 19.24 15.85 13.57
C ALA A 584 19.36 16.68 12.28
N GLY A 585 18.31 17.42 11.91
CA GLY A 585 18.25 18.25 10.70
C GLY A 585 18.91 19.63 10.81
N LYS A 586 19.16 20.11 12.04
CA LYS A 586 19.85 21.38 12.36
C LYS A 586 20.68 21.21 13.64
N ALA A 587 21.58 22.16 13.91
CA ALA A 587 22.23 22.28 15.22
C ALA A 587 21.18 22.60 16.31
N SER A 588 20.88 21.61 17.15
CA SER A 588 19.75 21.59 18.08
C SER A 588 20.19 21.95 19.50
N GLN A 589 19.59 22.99 20.08
CA GLN A 589 19.78 23.41 21.49
C GLN A 589 18.86 22.60 22.41
N GLY A 590 18.98 21.28 22.38
CA GLY A 590 17.98 20.37 22.96
C GLY A 590 18.55 19.06 23.45
N LYS A 591 17.81 18.44 24.38
CA LYS A 591 18.10 17.11 24.94
C LYS A 591 17.23 16.06 24.27
N ASN A 592 17.84 15.14 23.55
CA ASN A 592 17.10 14.12 22.81
C ASN A 592 17.17 12.77 23.52
N THR A 593 16.05 12.06 23.65
CA THR A 593 15.98 10.72 24.23
C THR A 593 15.57 9.73 23.14
N LEU A 594 16.30 8.62 23.00
CA LEU A 594 15.98 7.56 22.06
C LEU A 594 16.01 6.22 22.79
N THR A 595 14.90 5.50 22.74
CA THR A 595 14.81 4.09 23.14
C THR A 595 14.49 3.27 21.91
N ALA A 596 15.37 2.33 21.54
CA ALA A 596 15.18 1.46 20.39
C ALA A 596 15.41 -0.01 20.74
N LEU A 597 14.62 -0.93 20.19
CA LEU A 597 14.90 -2.36 20.31
C LEU A 597 16.20 -2.71 19.57
N THR A 598 16.29 -2.40 18.28
CA THR A 598 17.40 -2.83 17.44
C THR A 598 17.84 -1.75 16.47
N LEU A 599 19.15 -1.49 16.38
CA LEU A 599 19.78 -0.85 15.23
C LEU A 599 20.30 -1.96 14.31
N GLY A 600 19.67 -2.10 13.14
CA GLY A 600 19.93 -3.13 12.15
C GLY A 600 21.22 -2.91 11.35
N GLN A 601 21.48 -3.80 10.40
CA GLN A 601 22.68 -3.69 9.56
C GLN A 601 22.64 -2.41 8.73
N GLY A 602 23.71 -1.62 8.78
CA GLY A 602 23.82 -0.33 8.09
C GLY A 602 22.97 0.83 8.64
N GLY A 603 22.15 0.59 9.67
CA GLY A 603 21.29 1.62 10.26
C GLY A 603 22.06 2.73 10.97
N ILE A 604 21.54 3.97 10.96
CA ILE A 604 22.26 5.16 11.46
C ILE A 604 21.41 5.97 12.44
N PHE A 605 21.96 6.23 13.63
CA PHE A 605 21.50 7.26 14.55
C PHE A 605 22.49 8.43 14.53
N ASP A 606 22.14 9.54 13.86
CA ASP A 606 22.99 10.74 13.76
C ASP A 606 22.45 11.89 14.63
N PHE A 607 22.86 11.87 15.89
CA PHE A 607 22.58 12.90 16.88
C PHE A 607 23.77 13.87 17.02
N SER A 608 24.70 13.90 16.06
CA SER A 608 25.94 14.70 16.11
C SER A 608 25.72 16.20 16.28
N GLN A 609 24.57 16.71 15.83
CA GLN A 609 24.19 18.11 15.90
C GLN A 609 23.37 18.48 17.15
N SER A 610 23.15 17.54 18.08
CA SER A 610 22.39 17.76 19.33
C SER A 610 23.25 18.38 20.44
N GLU A 611 22.65 19.12 21.36
CA GLU A 611 23.33 19.59 22.58
C GLU A 611 23.58 18.45 23.58
N SER A 612 22.58 17.58 23.79
CA SER A 612 22.72 16.37 24.62
C SER A 612 21.82 15.25 24.09
N SER A 613 22.24 14.00 24.22
CA SER A 613 21.42 12.84 23.85
C SER A 613 21.47 11.73 24.90
N SER A 614 20.37 11.01 25.08
CA SER A 614 20.22 9.84 25.96
C SER A 614 19.68 8.68 25.13
N ILE A 615 20.59 7.88 24.58
CA ILE A 615 20.30 6.79 23.66
C ILE A 615 20.39 5.45 24.40
N ASN A 616 19.34 4.64 24.33
CA ASN A 616 19.27 3.29 24.87
C ASN A 616 18.85 2.34 23.75
N VAL A 617 19.72 1.37 23.40
CA VAL A 617 19.46 0.41 22.32
C VAL A 617 19.65 -1.01 22.84
N THR A 618 18.73 -1.93 22.55
CA THR A 618 18.91 -3.33 23.02
C THR A 618 19.94 -4.07 22.19
N ASN A 619 19.93 -3.96 20.85
CA ASN A 619 20.90 -4.59 19.96
C ASN A 619 21.44 -3.61 18.91
N VAL A 620 22.74 -3.67 18.59
CA VAL A 620 23.35 -2.95 17.46
C VAL A 620 24.10 -3.93 16.58
N PHE A 621 23.62 -4.15 15.35
CA PHE A 621 24.17 -5.10 14.39
C PHE A 621 25.35 -4.52 13.57
N GLN A 622 26.01 -5.38 12.79
CA GLN A 622 27.16 -5.02 11.96
C GLN A 622 26.87 -3.82 11.04
N GLY A 623 27.79 -2.86 11.00
CA GLY A 623 27.65 -1.64 10.20
C GLY A 623 26.66 -0.62 10.76
N GLY A 624 25.93 -0.93 11.85
CA GLY A 624 25.09 0.03 12.57
C GLY A 624 25.92 1.13 13.23
N GLN A 625 25.50 2.38 13.09
CA GLN A 625 26.29 3.56 13.50
C GLN A 625 25.51 4.47 14.45
N ILE A 626 26.12 4.87 15.56
CA ILE A 626 25.59 5.87 16.49
C ILE A 626 26.58 7.03 16.61
N LEU A 627 26.17 8.21 16.14
CA LEU A 627 26.92 9.45 16.21
C LEU A 627 26.25 10.38 17.23
N VAL A 628 27.02 10.91 18.18
CA VAL A 628 26.57 11.89 19.19
C VAL A 628 27.53 13.07 19.27
N GLY A 629 27.05 14.19 19.79
CA GLY A 629 27.85 15.41 19.97
C GLY A 629 27.36 16.27 21.12
N GLY A 630 27.68 17.56 21.04
CA GLY A 630 27.21 18.58 21.97
C GLY A 630 28.06 18.74 23.23
N ILE A 631 27.40 18.96 24.37
CA ILE A 631 28.03 19.19 25.69
C ILE A 631 28.21 17.90 26.49
N SER A 632 27.29 16.94 26.36
CA SER A 632 27.31 15.64 27.02
C SER A 632 26.18 14.74 26.52
N SER A 633 26.51 13.54 26.04
CA SER A 633 25.54 12.52 25.64
C SER A 633 25.83 11.17 26.32
N SER A 634 24.79 10.40 26.61
CA SER A 634 24.86 9.03 27.12
C SER A 634 24.29 8.05 26.09
N VAL A 635 25.03 6.98 25.83
CA VAL A 635 24.67 5.89 24.91
C VAL A 635 24.85 4.58 25.67
N ASN A 636 23.75 3.88 25.94
CA ASN A 636 23.74 2.58 26.62
C ASN A 636 23.25 1.50 25.64
N ILE A 637 24.08 0.49 25.42
CA ILE A 637 23.80 -0.60 24.47
C ILE A 637 23.67 -1.91 25.23
N GLY A 638 22.62 -2.68 24.94
CA GLY A 638 22.47 -4.06 25.41
C GLY A 638 23.56 -4.95 24.82
N LEU A 639 23.43 -5.28 23.54
CA LEU A 639 24.35 -6.16 22.81
C LEU A 639 24.90 -5.44 21.58
N ALA A 640 26.22 -5.33 21.47
CA ALA A 640 26.88 -4.81 20.27
C ALA A 640 27.51 -5.97 19.48
N TYR A 641 27.19 -6.05 18.18
CA TYR A 641 27.77 -7.02 17.28
C TYR A 641 29.04 -6.50 16.61
N SER A 642 29.94 -7.41 16.23
CA SER A 642 31.10 -7.14 15.37
C SER A 642 30.76 -6.18 14.21
N GLY A 643 31.62 -5.18 13.99
CA GLY A 643 31.45 -4.11 13.00
C GLY A 643 30.46 -2.99 13.36
N ALA A 644 29.87 -2.96 14.55
CA ALA A 644 29.14 -1.80 15.06
C ALA A 644 30.06 -0.57 15.28
N SER A 645 29.53 0.64 15.12
CA SER A 645 30.26 1.90 15.24
C SER A 645 29.58 2.89 16.18
N PHE A 646 30.36 3.47 17.10
CA PHE A 646 29.92 4.47 18.06
C PHE A 646 30.90 5.65 18.04
N THR A 647 30.41 6.88 17.84
CA THR A 647 31.25 8.07 17.68
C THR A 647 30.68 9.25 18.45
N ALA A 648 31.43 9.76 19.42
CA ALA A 648 31.21 11.05 20.04
C ALA A 648 32.15 12.10 19.41
N LEU A 649 31.60 13.22 18.94
CA LEU A 649 32.39 14.28 18.28
C LEU A 649 32.94 15.32 19.26
N SER A 650 32.18 15.67 20.30
CA SER A 650 32.53 16.70 21.29
C SER A 650 31.77 16.51 22.60
N GLY A 651 32.24 17.12 23.67
CA GLY A 651 31.54 17.14 24.97
C GLY A 651 31.98 16.01 25.90
N ASN A 652 31.36 15.89 27.07
CA ASN A 652 31.66 14.82 28.03
C ASN A 652 30.65 13.68 27.85
N ASN A 653 30.99 12.67 27.05
CA ASN A 653 30.06 11.63 26.64
C ASN A 653 30.29 10.32 27.41
N ARG A 654 29.27 9.45 27.39
CA ARG A 654 29.31 8.12 27.99
C ARG A 654 28.80 7.12 26.97
N ILE A 655 29.66 6.23 26.48
CA ILE A 655 29.29 5.13 25.58
C ILE A 655 29.59 3.82 26.30
N VAL A 656 28.53 3.09 26.64
CA VAL A 656 28.58 1.92 27.51
C VAL A 656 27.85 0.74 26.87
N LEU A 657 28.55 -0.39 26.77
CA LEU A 657 28.04 -1.66 26.25
C LEU A 657 27.77 -2.64 27.42
N ASN A 658 26.68 -3.41 27.37
CA ASN A 658 26.42 -4.47 28.34
C ASN A 658 27.00 -5.82 27.89
N ASP A 659 27.01 -6.13 26.60
CA ASP A 659 27.54 -7.40 26.08
C ASP A 659 28.01 -7.27 24.61
N LEU A 660 28.79 -8.24 24.13
CA LEU A 660 29.31 -8.32 22.76
C LEU A 660 28.93 -9.65 22.08
N SER A 661 28.64 -9.61 20.77
CA SER A 661 28.49 -10.82 19.94
C SER A 661 29.27 -10.76 18.63
N ALA A 662 29.74 -11.93 18.18
CA ALA A 662 30.13 -12.12 16.79
C ALA A 662 28.88 -12.08 15.89
N VAL A 663 29.05 -11.77 14.61
CA VAL A 663 28.03 -12.07 13.59
C VAL A 663 28.06 -13.58 13.35
N LEU A 664 26.93 -14.27 13.48
CA LEU A 664 26.82 -15.73 13.41
C LEU A 664 25.95 -16.18 12.22
N ASP A 665 26.34 -17.29 11.59
CA ASP A 665 25.58 -17.97 10.54
C ASP A 665 24.35 -18.69 11.10
N ALA A 666 23.53 -19.27 10.21
CA ALA A 666 22.33 -20.03 10.58
C ALA A 666 22.63 -21.27 11.45
N GLU A 667 23.87 -21.76 11.43
CA GLU A 667 24.40 -22.87 12.21
C GLU A 667 25.04 -22.44 13.54
N GLY A 668 25.16 -21.13 13.80
CA GLY A 668 25.71 -20.54 15.03
C GLY A 668 27.24 -20.37 15.04
N ASN A 669 27.93 -20.45 13.90
CA ASN A 669 29.36 -20.19 13.77
C ASN A 669 29.62 -18.74 13.32
N PRO A 670 30.78 -18.12 13.62
CA PRO A 670 31.09 -16.77 13.15
C PRO A 670 31.14 -16.66 11.62
N GLU A 671 30.40 -15.71 11.04
CA GLU A 671 30.48 -15.38 9.61
C GLU A 671 31.74 -14.56 9.30
N GLY A 672 32.60 -15.06 8.41
CA GLY A 672 33.70 -14.30 7.82
C GLY A 672 34.79 -13.81 8.79
N GLU A 673 35.58 -12.83 8.33
CA GLU A 673 36.50 -12.08 9.20
C GLU A 673 35.68 -11.07 10.01
N GLN A 674 35.70 -11.20 11.34
CA GLN A 674 34.95 -10.34 12.25
C GLN A 674 35.58 -8.93 12.30
N GLU A 675 34.79 -7.91 11.96
CA GLU A 675 35.20 -6.51 12.07
C GLU A 675 35.19 -6.04 13.53
N ALA A 676 36.18 -5.24 13.92
CA ALA A 676 36.25 -4.67 15.26
C ALA A 676 35.13 -3.65 15.50
N ILE A 677 34.51 -3.70 16.67
CA ILE A 677 33.53 -2.69 17.11
C ILE A 677 34.28 -1.39 17.37
N SER A 678 33.90 -0.32 16.68
CA SER A 678 34.63 0.94 16.75
C SER A 678 33.97 1.90 17.75
N ILE A 679 34.74 2.46 18.69
CA ILE A 679 34.28 3.44 19.67
C ILE A 679 35.21 4.67 19.62
N THR A 680 34.71 5.80 19.14
CA THR A 680 35.49 7.04 19.00
C THR A 680 35.00 8.11 19.99
N GLY A 681 35.92 8.69 20.76
CA GLY A 681 35.69 9.84 21.63
C GLY A 681 36.32 11.12 21.06
N GLY A 682 35.66 12.25 21.34
CA GLY A 682 35.88 13.53 20.69
C GLY A 682 36.91 14.40 21.40
N GLU A 683 36.62 15.70 21.47
CA GLU A 683 37.20 16.59 22.47
C GLU A 683 36.30 16.63 23.72
N GLY A 684 36.78 16.11 24.85
CA GLY A 684 36.09 16.18 26.13
C GLY A 684 36.55 15.14 27.15
N ASN A 685 35.78 14.88 28.19
CA ASN A 685 36.08 13.82 29.15
C ASN A 685 35.07 12.68 28.95
N ASP A 686 35.35 11.82 27.96
CA ASP A 686 34.48 10.72 27.58
C ASP A 686 34.70 9.46 28.45
N VAL A 687 33.66 8.64 28.60
CA VAL A 687 33.68 7.32 29.25
C VAL A 687 33.25 6.28 28.23
N LEU A 688 34.19 5.46 27.76
CA LEU A 688 34.02 4.51 26.67
C LEU A 688 34.33 3.08 27.19
N GLY A 689 33.35 2.18 27.22
CA GLY A 689 33.58 0.85 27.78
C GLY A 689 32.33 0.05 28.09
N PHE A 690 32.35 -0.66 29.22
CA PHE A 690 31.30 -1.61 29.61
C PHE A 690 30.56 -1.22 30.88
N SER A 691 29.36 -1.79 31.06
CA SER A 691 28.56 -1.55 32.25
C SER A 691 28.98 -2.43 33.44
N SER A 692 28.44 -2.10 34.62
CA SER A 692 28.58 -2.87 35.85
C SER A 692 27.98 -4.28 35.77
N SER A 693 27.09 -4.53 34.81
CA SER A 693 26.37 -5.79 34.59
C SER A 693 26.90 -6.62 33.43
N ALA A 694 28.01 -6.21 32.79
CA ALA A 694 28.50 -6.86 31.59
C ALA A 694 28.98 -8.31 31.82
N SER A 695 28.56 -9.23 30.94
CA SER A 695 28.76 -10.67 31.10
C SER A 695 29.35 -11.34 29.85
N PHE A 696 30.67 -11.26 29.70
CA PHE A 696 31.37 -11.85 28.56
C PHE A 696 31.23 -13.38 28.50
N SER A 697 30.75 -13.92 27.38
CA SER A 697 30.92 -15.34 27.08
C SER A 697 32.36 -15.60 26.63
N SER A 698 33.02 -16.61 27.19
CA SER A 698 34.44 -16.91 26.91
C SER A 698 34.71 -17.55 25.54
N SER A 699 33.74 -17.46 24.62
CA SER A 699 33.69 -18.14 23.32
C SER A 699 33.55 -17.17 22.14
N VAL A 700 33.38 -15.87 22.38
CA VAL A 700 33.18 -14.84 21.36
C VAL A 700 34.45 -14.01 21.19
N SER A 701 35.09 -14.17 20.02
CA SER A 701 36.33 -13.44 19.65
C SER A 701 36.01 -12.13 18.93
N VAL A 702 35.51 -11.13 19.66
CA VAL A 702 35.22 -9.79 19.13
C VAL A 702 36.16 -8.77 19.74
N SER A 703 36.79 -7.98 18.88
CA SER A 703 37.70 -6.89 19.25
C SER A 703 37.01 -5.53 19.25
N LEU A 704 37.54 -4.62 20.07
CA LEU A 704 37.18 -3.20 20.09
C LEU A 704 38.30 -2.34 19.49
N ASN A 705 37.94 -1.39 18.64
CA ASN A 705 38.80 -0.28 18.22
C ASN A 705 38.36 0.99 18.95
N ILE A 706 38.95 1.26 20.12
CA ILE A 706 38.67 2.46 20.92
C ILE A 706 39.69 3.55 20.57
N SER A 707 39.24 4.75 20.25
CA SER A 707 40.15 5.89 20.02
C SER A 707 39.59 7.20 20.58
N VAL A 708 40.44 8.05 21.13
CA VAL A 708 40.05 9.39 21.59
C VAL A 708 40.96 10.49 21.02
N SER A 709 40.43 11.70 20.88
CA SER A 709 41.17 12.83 20.30
C SER A 709 41.82 13.73 21.37
N GLY A 710 41.11 14.06 22.45
CA GLY A 710 41.64 14.88 23.54
C GLY A 710 40.78 14.90 24.81
N GLY A 711 41.29 15.57 25.84
CA GLY A 711 40.68 15.66 27.19
C GLY A 711 41.06 14.50 28.11
N ASN A 712 40.33 14.26 29.21
CA ASN A 712 40.70 13.22 30.20
C ASN A 712 39.68 12.09 30.17
N ASN A 713 39.93 11.09 29.33
CA ASN A 713 38.97 10.05 29.00
C ASN A 713 39.14 8.80 29.89
N VAL A 714 38.09 8.00 29.99
CA VAL A 714 38.13 6.66 30.59
C VAL A 714 37.81 5.65 29.49
N MET A 715 38.73 4.72 29.22
CA MET A 715 38.59 3.70 28.20
C MET A 715 38.70 2.30 28.80
N GLN A 716 37.87 1.37 28.37
CA GLN A 716 37.89 -0.02 28.82
C GLN A 716 37.90 -0.99 27.63
N GLY A 717 38.95 -1.81 27.55
CA GLY A 717 39.02 -2.92 26.58
C GLY A 717 38.06 -4.07 26.91
N ALA A 718 37.82 -4.91 25.91
CA ALA A 718 37.12 -6.18 26.01
C ALA A 718 38.11 -7.30 26.39
N GLY A 719 37.97 -8.47 25.76
CA GLY A 719 38.75 -9.66 26.09
C GLY A 719 39.69 -10.15 24.98
N PHE A 720 39.68 -9.57 23.78
CA PHE A 720 40.36 -10.15 22.61
C PHE A 720 40.64 -9.17 21.46
N GLY A 721 41.91 -8.90 21.16
CA GLY A 721 42.35 -8.26 19.92
C GLY A 721 42.11 -6.75 19.85
N ASP A 722 41.97 -6.09 21.00
CA ASP A 722 41.52 -4.70 21.08
C ASP A 722 42.60 -3.69 20.69
N ILE A 723 42.25 -2.64 19.96
CA ILE A 723 43.11 -1.49 19.70
C ILE A 723 42.60 -0.28 20.49
N ILE A 724 43.39 0.24 21.44
CA ILE A 724 43.05 1.39 22.28
C ILE A 724 44.04 2.53 22.02
N THR A 725 43.58 3.64 21.45
CA THR A 725 44.40 4.81 21.09
C THR A 725 44.04 6.03 21.94
N ALA A 726 44.95 6.43 22.83
CA ALA A 726 44.79 7.61 23.67
C ALA A 726 44.98 8.94 22.93
N GLY A 727 44.42 9.99 23.51
CA GLY A 727 44.33 11.34 22.95
C GLY A 727 45.37 12.29 23.52
N VAL A 728 45.08 13.59 23.41
CA VAL A 728 45.82 14.64 24.12
C VAL A 728 45.16 14.91 25.48
N GLY A 729 45.68 14.32 26.55
CA GLY A 729 45.26 14.62 27.92
C GLY A 729 45.68 13.58 28.96
N ASN A 730 44.92 13.41 30.04
CA ASN A 730 45.24 12.45 31.10
C ASN A 730 44.22 11.31 31.10
N ASP A 731 44.31 10.46 30.07
CA ASP A 731 43.40 9.34 29.87
C ASP A 731 43.67 8.20 30.85
N VAL A 732 42.64 7.40 31.16
CA VAL A 732 42.76 6.22 32.02
C VAL A 732 42.22 4.99 31.30
N ILE A 733 43.10 4.00 31.10
CA ILE A 733 42.79 2.75 30.39
C ILE A 733 42.71 1.60 31.39
N TYR A 734 41.64 0.81 31.27
CA TYR A 734 41.34 -0.36 32.10
C TYR A 734 41.11 -1.61 31.24
N GLY A 735 41.47 -2.78 31.78
CA GLY A 735 41.09 -4.08 31.23
C GLY A 735 40.12 -4.80 32.15
N GLY A 736 38.98 -5.27 31.60
CA GLY A 736 37.96 -6.02 32.32
C GLY A 736 36.97 -5.19 33.15
N GLY A 737 35.82 -5.80 33.48
CA GLY A 737 34.63 -5.12 34.00
C GLY A 737 34.83 -4.35 35.31
N VAL A 738 34.34 -3.09 35.34
CA VAL A 738 34.31 -2.23 36.53
C VAL A 738 32.90 -1.69 36.73
N GLN A 739 32.46 -1.59 37.99
CA GLN A 739 31.19 -0.96 38.32
C GLN A 739 31.31 0.57 38.30
N PHE A 740 30.51 1.22 37.44
CA PHE A 740 30.29 2.67 37.46
C PHE A 740 29.01 2.97 38.25
N GLU A 741 29.14 3.40 39.50
CA GLU A 741 28.04 3.75 40.43
C GLU A 741 28.06 5.24 40.80
N GLU A 742 26.89 5.86 40.98
CA GLU A 742 26.75 7.32 40.95
C GLU A 742 27.07 8.09 42.27
N SER A 743 27.41 7.43 43.39
CA SER A 743 27.40 8.12 44.71
C SER A 743 28.58 7.86 45.68
N GLY A 744 29.20 8.95 46.16
CA GLY A 744 30.18 8.97 47.27
C GLY A 744 31.71 8.94 47.00
N SER A 745 32.29 10.09 46.59
CA SER A 745 33.73 10.52 46.69
C SER A 745 34.63 10.37 45.44
N THR A 746 35.21 11.48 44.98
CA THR A 746 35.85 11.66 43.66
C THR A 746 37.39 11.59 43.62
N TYR A 747 37.92 11.20 42.46
CA TYR A 747 39.26 11.46 41.94
C TYR A 747 39.10 12.11 40.56
N ASN A 748 39.44 13.40 40.43
CA ASN A 748 39.14 14.23 39.23
C ASN A 748 37.70 14.10 38.70
N GLY A 749 36.71 13.99 39.60
CA GLY A 749 35.29 13.86 39.26
C GLY A 749 34.75 12.43 39.27
N PHE A 750 35.59 11.41 39.03
CA PHE A 750 35.17 10.00 38.98
C PHE A 750 35.44 9.26 40.28
N GLN A 751 34.55 8.36 40.68
CA GLN A 751 34.68 7.62 41.93
C GLN A 751 35.27 6.23 41.69
N ILE A 752 36.39 5.94 42.35
CA ILE A 752 36.96 4.58 42.40
C ILE A 752 36.96 4.18 43.87
N GLN A 753 35.79 3.78 44.38
CA GLN A 753 35.65 3.47 45.80
C GLN A 753 36.44 2.20 46.17
N GLY A 754 37.04 2.22 47.36
CA GLY A 754 38.13 1.30 47.70
C GLY A 754 37.71 -0.15 47.92
N ALA A 755 38.00 -1.02 46.95
CA ALA A 755 38.05 -2.46 47.15
C ALA A 755 39.24 -2.82 48.06
N LYS A 756 39.03 -2.80 49.39
CA LYS A 756 39.90 -3.54 50.31
C LYS A 756 39.84 -5.02 49.96
N ALA A 757 41.00 -5.67 49.88
CA ALA A 757 41.12 -7.07 49.50
C ALA A 757 40.50 -8.01 50.57
N SER A 758 39.20 -8.28 50.46
CA SER A 758 38.52 -9.37 51.18
C SER A 758 37.26 -9.83 50.45
N LYS A 759 37.43 -10.88 49.62
CA LYS A 759 36.37 -11.72 49.00
C LYS A 759 35.23 -11.00 48.26
N VAL A 760 35.48 -10.71 46.98
CA VAL A 760 34.60 -11.20 45.91
C VAL A 760 35.52 -11.88 44.89
N ALA A 761 35.17 -13.08 44.43
CA ALA A 761 35.87 -13.74 43.35
C ALA A 761 35.15 -13.38 42.04
N LEU A 762 35.73 -12.44 41.30
CA LEU A 762 35.43 -12.19 39.89
C LEU A 762 36.74 -12.43 39.15
N ASP A 763 36.69 -13.27 38.13
CA ASP A 763 37.85 -13.54 37.29
C ASP A 763 38.02 -12.39 36.30
N PHE A 764 39.21 -11.80 36.24
CA PHE A 764 39.47 -10.62 35.41
C PHE A 764 40.37 -11.01 34.23
N SER A 765 39.76 -11.45 33.13
CA SER A 765 40.40 -11.58 31.83
C SER A 765 39.97 -10.40 30.95
N GLY A 766 40.87 -9.45 30.67
CA GLY A 766 40.50 -8.24 29.94
C GLY A 766 41.64 -7.42 29.34
N ILE A 767 42.83 -8.01 29.25
CA ILE A 767 43.86 -7.69 28.23
C ILE A 767 44.48 -9.06 27.89
N SER A 768 44.39 -9.48 26.63
CA SER A 768 44.75 -10.83 26.18
C SER A 768 45.70 -10.82 24.97
N ASN A 769 45.72 -11.91 24.21
CA ASN A 769 46.64 -12.11 23.10
C ASN A 769 46.12 -11.45 21.82
N GLY A 770 46.60 -10.26 21.52
CA GLY A 770 46.30 -9.53 20.28
C GLY A 770 46.19 -8.02 20.46
N ASP A 771 45.98 -7.57 21.70
CA ASP A 771 45.65 -6.18 22.00
C ASP A 771 46.83 -5.21 21.73
N LEU A 772 46.49 -3.96 21.42
CA LEU A 772 47.41 -2.88 21.06
C LEU A 772 46.99 -1.59 21.78
N ILE A 773 47.86 -1.04 22.64
CA ILE A 773 47.62 0.23 23.33
C ILE A 773 48.60 1.29 22.81
N ASP A 774 48.10 2.36 22.20
CA ASP A 774 48.90 3.51 21.76
C ASP A 774 48.65 4.75 22.63
N LEU A 775 49.71 5.21 23.30
CA LEU A 775 49.74 6.43 24.11
C LEU A 775 50.52 7.57 23.42
N GLY A 776 50.68 7.49 22.10
CA GLY A 776 51.57 8.34 21.30
C GLY A 776 51.29 9.85 21.32
N LYS A 777 50.05 10.27 21.62
CA LYS A 777 49.59 11.67 21.48
C LYS A 777 49.90 12.59 22.69
N GLY A 778 50.31 12.03 23.82
CA GLY A 778 50.87 12.78 24.97
C GLY A 778 49.95 12.89 26.20
N GLY A 779 50.46 13.57 27.24
CA GLY A 779 49.79 13.76 28.55
C GLY A 779 49.96 12.60 29.55
N ASN A 780 49.48 12.74 30.79
CA ASN A 780 49.79 11.80 31.90
C ASN A 780 48.81 10.64 31.94
N ASN A 781 48.84 9.81 30.90
CA ASN A 781 47.96 8.67 30.75
C ASN A 781 48.25 7.59 31.79
N ARG A 782 47.22 6.95 32.32
CA ARG A 782 47.32 5.89 33.33
C ARG A 782 46.72 4.59 32.83
N VAL A 783 47.51 3.52 32.85
CA VAL A 783 47.01 2.17 32.50
C VAL A 783 46.97 1.30 33.75
N LEU A 784 45.81 0.72 34.07
CA LEU A 784 45.61 -0.13 35.24
C LEU A 784 45.37 -1.60 34.84
N PHE A 785 46.40 -2.42 35.04
CA PHE A 785 46.32 -3.88 34.88
C PHE A 785 45.95 -4.53 36.22
N ARG A 786 44.80 -5.20 36.35
CA ARG A 786 44.44 -5.91 37.60
C ARG A 786 44.82 -7.39 37.62
N SER A 787 44.69 -8.06 36.48
CA SER A 787 45.14 -9.42 36.20
C SER A 787 45.62 -9.47 34.75
N VAL A 788 46.60 -10.34 34.46
CA VAL A 788 47.07 -10.63 33.09
C VAL A 788 47.03 -12.14 32.95
N PHE A 789 46.24 -12.65 32.01
CA PHE A 789 46.11 -14.08 31.71
C PHE A 789 46.67 -14.36 30.31
N GLU A 790 47.81 -15.04 30.22
CA GLU A 790 48.34 -15.54 28.96
C GLU A 790 47.65 -16.86 28.59
N THR A 791 46.99 -16.89 27.43
CA THR A 791 46.54 -18.10 26.74
C THR A 791 47.22 -18.25 25.38
N GLY A 792 48.53 -17.98 25.30
CA GLY A 792 49.30 -18.16 24.06
C GLY A 792 50.73 -17.60 24.08
N PHE A 793 51.59 -18.17 23.23
CA PHE A 793 53.04 -17.92 23.17
C PHE A 793 53.49 -16.51 22.72
N THR A 794 52.59 -15.57 22.44
CA THR A 794 52.89 -14.39 21.60
C THR A 794 53.37 -13.14 22.35
N LEU A 795 53.07 -13.00 23.65
CA LEU A 795 53.40 -11.79 24.42
C LEU A 795 54.91 -11.61 24.69
N GLN A 796 55.70 -12.70 24.70
CA GLN A 796 57.14 -12.63 24.98
C GLN A 796 58.02 -12.00 23.86
N LYS A 797 57.46 -11.61 22.71
CA LYS A 797 58.23 -10.98 21.62
C LYS A 797 58.14 -9.45 21.53
N SER A 798 57.12 -8.81 22.11
CA SER A 798 56.72 -7.45 21.67
C SER A 798 57.22 -6.28 22.52
N PHE A 799 57.93 -6.50 23.63
CA PHE A 799 58.53 -5.41 24.43
C PHE A 799 59.92 -4.93 23.95
N ARG A 800 60.44 -5.46 22.82
CA ARG A 800 61.85 -5.24 22.40
C ARG A 800 62.10 -4.08 21.45
N SER A 801 61.08 -3.36 20.99
CA SER A 801 61.27 -2.11 20.23
C SER A 801 60.04 -1.21 20.31
N PHE A 802 60.21 0.02 20.78
CA PHE A 802 59.17 1.05 20.69
C PHE A 802 59.12 1.60 19.26
N GLN A 803 58.41 0.90 18.39
CA GLN A 803 58.01 1.36 17.06
C GLN A 803 56.51 1.14 16.85
N SER A 804 55.91 1.88 15.93
CA SER A 804 54.50 1.78 15.57
C SER A 804 54.09 0.31 15.31
N GLY A 805 53.00 -0.14 15.94
CA GLY A 805 52.54 -1.54 15.88
C GLY A 805 53.07 -2.47 17.00
N SER A 806 53.49 -1.94 18.15
CA SER A 806 53.92 -2.72 19.32
C SER A 806 52.88 -2.65 20.45
N PHE A 807 52.62 -3.78 21.14
CA PHE A 807 51.61 -3.95 22.22
C PHE A 807 51.39 -2.74 23.14
N LEU A 808 52.46 -2.02 23.50
CA LEU A 808 52.38 -0.72 24.15
C LEU A 808 53.29 0.29 23.46
N SER A 809 52.71 1.36 22.91
CA SER A 809 53.41 2.52 22.35
C SER A 809 53.35 3.71 23.31
N LEU A 810 54.49 4.39 23.51
CA LEU A 810 54.62 5.54 24.42
C LEU A 810 55.10 6.78 23.66
N GLY A 811 54.33 7.88 23.76
CA GLY A 811 54.69 9.17 23.15
C GLY A 811 55.95 9.81 23.75
N THR A 812 56.64 10.62 22.96
CA THR A 812 58.00 11.12 23.28
C THR A 812 58.10 12.18 24.38
N ASN A 813 56.98 12.69 24.91
CA ASN A 813 56.93 13.83 25.84
C ASN A 813 55.97 13.63 27.05
N ALA A 814 55.63 12.39 27.42
CA ALA A 814 54.63 12.09 28.45
C ALA A 814 55.20 11.38 29.70
N THR A 815 54.65 11.68 30.88
CA THR A 815 54.83 10.87 32.10
C THR A 815 53.60 10.00 32.34
N SER A 816 53.54 8.86 31.64
CA SER A 816 52.46 7.87 31.79
C SER A 816 52.71 6.93 32.98
N ASP A 817 51.72 6.75 33.84
CA ASP A 817 51.78 5.87 35.03
C ASP A 817 51.19 4.49 34.73
N ILE A 818 52.03 3.45 34.69
CA ILE A 818 51.60 2.06 34.57
C ILE A 818 51.46 1.47 35.98
N SER A 819 50.25 1.06 36.34
CA SER A 819 49.92 0.53 37.66
C SER A 819 49.42 -0.90 37.54
N VAL A 820 50.00 -1.82 38.31
CA VAL A 820 49.55 -3.22 38.38
C VAL A 820 48.93 -3.49 39.74
N GLY A 821 47.72 -4.07 39.75
CA GLY A 821 46.94 -4.34 40.94
C GLY A 821 47.55 -5.41 41.84
N THR A 822 47.17 -5.39 43.12
CA THR A 822 47.67 -6.31 44.15
C THR A 822 47.08 -7.74 44.06
N GLY A 823 46.65 -8.17 42.88
CA GLY A 823 46.10 -9.50 42.59
C GLY A 823 47.12 -10.50 42.02
N LEU A 824 48.37 -10.06 41.78
CA LEU A 824 49.41 -10.89 41.19
C LEU A 824 49.81 -12.07 42.10
N SER A 825 49.61 -13.29 41.60
CA SER A 825 50.28 -14.50 42.09
C SER A 825 51.76 -14.49 41.70
N ALA A 826 52.55 -13.66 42.39
CA ALA A 826 53.98 -13.86 42.65
C ALA A 826 54.99 -14.00 41.47
N SER A 827 54.53 -13.98 40.22
CA SER A 827 55.28 -14.49 39.06
C SER A 827 55.58 -13.45 37.96
N ASN A 828 55.10 -12.21 38.09
CA ASN A 828 55.19 -11.22 37.01
C ASN A 828 56.32 -10.21 37.26
N LEU A 829 57.24 -10.12 36.29
CA LEU A 829 58.38 -9.19 36.26
C LEU A 829 58.22 -8.23 35.09
N LEU A 830 58.23 -6.92 35.35
CA LEU A 830 58.27 -5.88 34.32
C LEU A 830 59.71 -5.41 34.09
N VAL A 831 60.13 -5.34 32.83
CA VAL A 831 61.46 -4.86 32.39
C VAL A 831 61.28 -3.59 31.56
N GLY A 832 61.94 -2.51 31.97
CA GLY A 832 61.92 -1.24 31.23
C GLY A 832 62.75 -1.28 29.94
N SER A 833 62.48 -0.36 29.02
CA SER A 833 63.06 -0.27 27.66
C SER A 833 64.59 -0.32 27.57
N ASN A 834 65.30 0.08 28.64
CA ASN A 834 66.76 0.11 28.72
C ASN A 834 67.35 -1.02 29.60
N GLY A 835 66.56 -2.04 29.97
CA GLY A 835 67.02 -3.16 30.80
C GLY A 835 67.25 -2.84 32.28
N GLN A 836 66.84 -1.67 32.77
CA GLN A 836 66.92 -1.33 34.20
C GLN A 836 65.81 -2.01 35.01
N PHE A 837 66.21 -2.69 36.08
CA PHE A 837 65.33 -3.20 37.14
C PHE A 837 65.02 -2.08 38.15
N ILE A 838 63.75 -1.77 38.39
CA ILE A 838 63.36 -0.83 39.47
C ILE A 838 63.35 -1.58 40.80
N GLY A 839 64.53 -1.66 41.44
CA GLY A 839 64.73 -2.24 42.76
C GLY A 839 64.26 -1.33 43.91
N ALA A 840 63.87 -1.93 45.04
CA ALA A 840 63.18 -1.23 46.14
C ALA A 840 64.02 -0.19 46.94
N ASN A 841 65.32 -0.09 46.71
CA ASN A 841 66.24 0.85 47.35
C ASN A 841 66.97 1.68 46.30
N GLY A 842 66.83 3.00 46.38
CA GLY A 842 67.28 3.90 45.33
C GLY A 842 68.73 4.35 45.48
N THR A 843 69.44 4.36 44.35
CA THR A 843 70.40 5.40 43.94
C THR A 843 70.41 5.43 42.41
N SER A 844 70.18 6.59 41.82
CA SER A 844 70.30 6.80 40.37
C SER A 844 71.77 6.92 39.95
N ALA A 845 72.13 6.30 38.84
CA ALA A 845 73.37 6.59 38.12
C ALA A 845 73.02 7.03 36.68
N ASP A 846 73.21 8.34 36.46
CA ASP A 846 73.19 9.15 35.23
C ASP A 846 72.75 8.56 33.88
N GLY A 847 71.83 9.29 33.20
CA GLY A 847 71.58 9.11 31.77
C GLY A 847 70.28 9.69 31.20
N ALA A 848 69.26 9.96 32.03
CA ALA A 848 67.94 10.42 31.56
C ALA A 848 67.83 11.95 31.43
N PRO A 849 67.20 12.48 30.36
CA PRO A 849 66.81 13.89 30.29
C PRO A 849 65.82 14.27 31.40
N SER A 850 65.86 15.53 31.83
CA SER A 850 65.07 16.04 32.96
C SER A 850 63.55 15.97 32.72
N GLY A 851 62.84 15.11 33.44
CA GLY A 851 61.37 15.15 33.51
C GLY A 851 60.69 13.93 34.14
N THR A 852 61.22 12.72 33.94
CA THR A 852 60.55 11.48 34.36
C THR A 852 60.77 11.12 35.83
N THR A 853 59.69 10.97 36.59
CA THR A 853 59.72 10.60 38.03
C THR A 853 58.89 9.33 38.26
N PHE A 854 59.53 8.22 38.61
CA PHE A 854 58.84 6.96 38.94
C PHE A 854 58.45 6.92 40.43
N THR A 855 57.19 6.60 40.74
CA THR A 855 56.69 6.54 42.13
C THR A 855 56.54 5.10 42.63
N LYS A 856 56.87 4.85 43.91
CA LYS A 856 57.04 3.50 44.50
C LYS A 856 55.76 2.64 44.58
N GLY A 857 55.87 1.38 44.13
CA GLY A 857 55.02 0.23 44.50
C GLY A 857 55.86 -0.94 45.05
N VAL A 858 55.27 -1.85 45.84
CA VAL A 858 55.96 -2.94 46.55
C VAL A 858 55.41 -4.30 46.13
N PHE A 859 56.28 -5.28 45.83
CA PHE A 859 55.91 -6.65 45.43
C PHE A 859 56.84 -7.74 45.99
N SER A 860 56.35 -8.99 46.11
CA SER A 860 57.10 -10.12 46.69
C SER A 860 56.71 -11.52 46.15
N GLY A 861 57.64 -12.19 45.45
CA GLY A 861 58.06 -13.60 45.67
C GLY A 861 57.25 -14.83 45.20
N ALA A 862 57.78 -15.49 44.13
CA ALA A 862 57.87 -16.96 43.85
C ALA A 862 56.79 -17.73 43.01
N VAL A 863 57.29 -18.62 42.11
CA VAL A 863 56.62 -19.19 40.91
C VAL A 863 56.24 -20.68 41.03
N GLY A 864 55.31 -21.19 40.20
CA GLY A 864 54.98 -22.63 40.00
C GLY A 864 54.58 -22.99 38.54
N ILE A 865 54.61 -24.29 38.17
CA ILE A 865 54.57 -24.83 36.78
C ILE A 865 53.46 -25.91 36.59
N ASP A 866 52.89 -26.08 35.38
CA ASP A 866 51.85 -27.07 35.00
C ASP A 866 52.31 -28.16 33.96
N THR A 867 51.39 -28.95 33.40
CA THR A 867 51.54 -30.41 33.11
C THR A 867 51.63 -30.86 31.63
N LEU A 868 51.68 -32.18 31.39
CA LEU A 868 52.60 -32.83 30.43
C LEU A 868 51.92 -33.74 29.37
N ASN A 869 50.69 -33.43 28.93
CA ASN A 869 49.82 -34.40 28.25
C ASN A 869 49.79 -34.40 26.69
N ASN A 870 50.55 -33.55 25.98
CA ASN A 870 50.41 -33.44 24.51
C ASN A 870 51.72 -33.13 23.74
N PHE A 871 52.77 -33.94 23.94
CA PHE A 871 54.13 -33.66 23.43
C PHE A 871 54.35 -33.97 21.93
N GLN A 872 54.74 -32.96 21.13
CA GLN A 872 55.06 -33.05 19.70
C GLN A 872 56.56 -32.96 19.40
N VAL A 873 57.12 -34.03 18.78
CA VAL A 873 58.53 -34.12 18.42
C VAL A 873 58.90 -33.07 17.35
N GLY A 874 59.83 -32.17 17.69
CA GLY A 874 60.33 -31.11 16.80
C GLY A 874 59.75 -29.72 17.09
N ARG A 875 58.68 -29.60 17.89
CA ARG A 875 58.16 -28.31 18.37
C ARG A 875 58.28 -28.13 19.88
N ASP A 876 58.10 -29.20 20.66
CA ASP A 876 58.08 -29.09 22.12
C ASP A 876 59.46 -29.32 22.75
N LYS A 877 59.74 -28.54 23.80
CA LYS A 877 60.96 -28.67 24.63
C LYS A 877 60.57 -28.96 26.06
N ILE A 878 61.02 -30.11 26.59
CA ILE A 878 60.92 -30.41 28.03
C ILE A 878 62.01 -29.64 28.77
N VAL A 879 61.63 -29.12 29.93
CA VAL A 879 62.47 -28.27 30.77
C VAL A 879 62.73 -29.16 32.05
N LEU A 880 64.00 -29.53 32.45
CA LEU A 880 64.59 -30.24 33.65
C LEU A 880 65.70 -29.44 34.47
N GLU A 881 65.49 -28.99 35.76
CA GLU A 881 66.16 -27.88 36.54
C GLU A 881 67.32 -28.38 37.37
N SER A 882 68.45 -27.71 37.20
CA SER A 882 69.75 -28.05 37.78
C SER A 882 70.23 -29.46 37.40
N SER A 883 71.53 -29.61 37.20
CA SER A 883 72.13 -30.80 36.62
C SER A 883 73.11 -31.48 37.56
N GLU A 884 72.72 -32.64 38.10
CA GLU A 884 73.64 -33.69 38.51
C GLU A 884 73.41 -34.93 37.63
N PHE A 885 74.47 -35.47 37.03
CA PHE A 885 74.43 -36.75 36.32
C PHE A 885 74.83 -37.89 37.25
N SER A 886 73.94 -38.86 37.44
CA SER A 886 74.24 -40.12 38.12
C SER A 886 74.40 -41.24 37.09
N VAL A 887 75.62 -41.79 36.99
CA VAL A 887 75.90 -42.92 36.11
C VAL A 887 75.58 -44.22 36.84
N THR A 888 74.65 -45.00 36.30
CA THR A 888 74.21 -46.29 36.85
C THR A 888 74.71 -47.51 36.07
N SER A 889 75.06 -47.37 34.79
CA SER A 889 75.85 -48.37 34.03
C SER A 889 76.62 -47.74 32.85
N GLU A 890 77.38 -48.57 32.12
CA GLU A 890 78.03 -48.17 30.86
C GLU A 890 77.02 -47.89 29.73
N THR A 891 75.88 -48.59 29.69
CA THR A 891 74.90 -48.55 28.57
C THR A 891 73.66 -47.69 28.81
N VAL A 892 73.29 -47.39 30.07
CA VAL A 892 72.08 -46.61 30.41
C VAL A 892 72.43 -45.43 31.30
N LYS A 893 71.87 -44.25 30.99
CA LYS A 893 71.96 -43.02 31.81
C LYS A 893 70.59 -42.63 32.37
N LEU A 894 70.56 -42.17 33.63
CA LEU A 894 69.36 -41.75 34.35
C LEU A 894 69.39 -40.24 34.63
N PHE A 895 68.27 -39.56 34.36
CA PHE A 895 68.07 -38.14 34.70
C PHE A 895 67.25 -37.98 36.00
N ARG A 896 67.58 -36.98 36.82
CA ARG A 896 66.82 -36.58 38.04
C ARG A 896 66.66 -35.03 38.03
N SER A 897 65.43 -34.50 38.24
CA SER A 897 65.02 -33.05 38.34
C SER A 897 64.27 -32.37 37.13
N ARG A 898 63.70 -31.12 37.27
CA ARG A 898 62.57 -30.44 36.48
C ARG A 898 62.71 -28.88 36.15
N GLY A 899 62.86 -28.40 34.87
CA GLY A 899 63.24 -27.10 34.16
C GLY A 899 64.68 -26.83 33.41
N ALA A 900 64.89 -26.96 32.04
CA ALA A 900 66.14 -27.37 31.26
C ALA A 900 67.01 -26.32 30.50
N LEU A 901 68.12 -26.87 29.95
CA LEU A 901 69.06 -26.45 28.89
C LEU A 901 68.46 -25.82 27.59
N TYR A 902 69.03 -24.70 27.15
CA TYR A 902 68.84 -24.09 25.82
C TYR A 902 70.20 -23.57 25.27
N GLY A 903 70.44 -23.68 23.96
CA GLY A 903 71.58 -23.07 23.26
C GLY A 903 71.70 -23.54 21.80
N VAL A 904 72.02 -22.63 20.87
CA VAL A 904 72.20 -22.91 19.43
C VAL A 904 73.68 -22.68 19.07
N ILE A 905 74.27 -23.56 18.27
CA ILE A 905 75.64 -23.40 17.77
C ILE A 905 75.63 -22.68 16.42
N ALA A 906 76.32 -21.55 16.34
CA ALA A 906 76.81 -20.93 15.11
C ALA A 906 78.22 -20.38 15.37
N ASP A 907 79.13 -20.53 14.40
CA ASP A 907 80.59 -20.41 14.56
C ASP A 907 81.10 -18.96 14.75
N GLY A 908 82.19 -18.80 15.50
CA GLY A 908 82.79 -17.52 15.90
C GLY A 908 84.19 -17.67 16.50
N SER A 909 85.21 -17.73 15.64
CA SER A 909 86.59 -18.08 16.00
C SER A 909 87.37 -17.09 16.90
N GLY A 910 88.17 -17.62 17.84
CA GLY A 910 89.29 -16.89 18.49
C GLY A 910 89.60 -17.29 19.94
N GLY A 911 90.65 -18.08 20.18
CA GLY A 911 91.00 -18.56 21.54
C GLY A 911 92.28 -17.95 22.13
N VAL A 912 92.35 -17.83 23.47
CA VAL A 912 93.59 -17.59 24.24
C VAL A 912 93.56 -18.35 25.58
N ASN A 913 94.73 -18.81 26.04
CA ASN A 913 94.95 -19.61 27.26
C ASN A 913 95.01 -18.80 28.57
N GLY A 914 94.70 -19.48 29.69
CA GLY A 914 95.39 -19.29 30.98
C GLY A 914 94.56 -18.67 32.11
N GLY A 915 94.30 -19.43 33.17
CA GLY A 915 93.43 -19.01 34.28
C GLY A 915 94.14 -18.65 35.59
N THR A 916 93.37 -18.10 36.54
CA THR A 916 93.61 -18.13 38.00
C THR A 916 92.28 -17.93 38.76
N THR A 917 92.27 -18.11 40.08
CA THR A 917 91.10 -18.58 40.84
C THR A 917 90.52 -17.55 41.83
N TYR A 918 89.24 -17.76 42.18
CA TYR A 918 88.46 -17.19 43.31
C TYR A 918 87.97 -15.72 43.24
N GLY A 919 86.64 -15.57 43.37
CA GLY A 919 86.09 -14.67 44.39
C GLY A 919 85.31 -13.42 43.98
N ASP A 920 84.68 -13.36 42.80
CA ASP A 920 83.83 -12.22 42.41
C ASP A 920 82.69 -12.66 41.47
N PHE A 921 81.56 -11.93 41.47
CA PHE A 921 80.40 -12.16 40.58
C PHE A 921 80.30 -11.14 39.43
N ASP A 922 81.14 -10.09 39.43
CA ASP A 922 81.09 -9.00 38.43
C ASP A 922 81.77 -9.32 37.06
N ASN A 923 82.13 -10.58 36.79
CA ASN A 923 82.77 -11.00 35.51
C ASN A 923 82.11 -12.25 34.90
N VAL A 924 80.85 -12.11 34.48
CA VAL A 924 80.08 -13.17 33.77
C VAL A 924 80.10 -13.00 32.25
N LEU A 925 80.60 -11.85 31.76
CA LEU A 925 80.77 -11.54 30.34
C LEU A 925 82.26 -11.38 30.03
N ASN A 926 82.71 -11.88 28.89
CA ASN A 926 83.93 -11.39 28.26
C ASN A 926 83.71 -9.95 27.74
N ASN A 927 84.77 -9.26 27.31
CA ASN A 927 84.70 -7.86 26.87
C ASN A 927 83.76 -7.59 25.66
N ASP A 928 83.26 -8.64 24.99
CA ASP A 928 82.36 -8.57 23.85
C ASP A 928 80.93 -9.06 24.16
N GLY A 929 80.62 -9.33 25.44
CA GLY A 929 79.25 -9.57 25.90
C GLY A 929 78.75 -11.03 25.87
N TYR A 930 79.64 -12.02 25.83
CA TYR A 930 79.28 -13.45 25.86
C TYR A 930 79.96 -14.21 27.02
N PHE A 931 79.36 -15.34 27.41
CA PHE A 931 79.86 -16.22 28.49
C PHE A 931 81.10 -17.01 28.05
N HIS A 932 81.97 -17.37 28.99
CA HIS A 932 83.12 -18.24 28.73
C HIS A 932 82.72 -19.72 28.54
N GLU A 933 82.93 -20.27 27.34
CA GLU A 933 82.68 -21.68 27.03
C GLU A 933 83.88 -22.59 27.39
N ALA A 934 83.84 -23.22 28.58
CA ALA A 934 84.34 -24.58 28.82
C ALA A 934 84.19 -24.98 30.31
N PHE A 935 83.45 -26.06 30.60
CA PHE A 935 83.70 -26.83 31.82
C PHE A 935 83.48 -28.33 31.59
N ALA A 936 84.45 -29.14 32.01
CA ALA A 936 84.39 -30.59 31.92
C ALA A 936 83.85 -31.19 33.23
N ILE A 937 82.92 -32.14 33.14
CA ILE A 937 82.46 -32.91 34.31
C ILE A 937 82.48 -34.40 33.99
N GLY A 938 83.49 -35.08 34.51
CA GLY A 938 83.46 -36.53 34.73
C GLY A 938 83.28 -36.80 36.23
N ALA A 939 82.05 -36.95 36.68
CA ALA A 939 81.75 -37.41 38.03
C ALA A 939 81.89 -38.95 38.12
N THR A 940 82.30 -39.45 39.28
CA THR A 940 82.53 -40.87 39.55
C THR A 940 81.23 -41.68 39.56
N SER A 941 81.14 -42.75 38.73
CA SER A 941 80.31 -43.92 39.02
C SER A 941 81.05 -44.81 40.02
N ALA A 942 80.51 -45.06 41.22
CA ALA A 942 79.45 -46.02 41.48
C ALA A 942 79.91 -47.49 41.29
N ALA A 943 80.42 -48.06 42.39
CA ALA A 943 80.25 -49.48 42.66
C ALA A 943 79.04 -49.62 43.60
N ASP A 944 77.90 -49.97 43.03
CA ASP A 944 76.88 -50.88 43.60
C ASP A 944 75.87 -51.21 42.48
N LEU A 945 76.31 -52.11 41.59
CA LEU A 945 75.62 -52.49 40.36
C LEU A 945 74.65 -53.66 40.60
N THR A 946 73.37 -53.38 40.89
CA THR A 946 72.28 -54.36 40.68
C THR A 946 70.94 -53.70 40.31
N ALA A 947 70.42 -54.06 39.13
CA ALA A 947 69.06 -53.84 38.61
C ALA A 947 68.56 -52.38 38.45
N VAL A 948 68.26 -52.00 37.20
CA VAL A 948 67.50 -50.78 36.87
C VAL A 948 66.00 -51.08 36.98
N ASP A 949 65.28 -50.35 37.83
CA ASP A 949 63.82 -50.41 37.93
C ASP A 949 63.17 -49.44 36.93
N PHE A 950 62.54 -49.99 35.89
CA PHE A 950 61.85 -49.23 34.85
C PHE A 950 60.39 -48.89 35.19
N SER A 951 59.87 -49.30 36.35
CA SER A 951 58.45 -49.17 36.71
C SER A 951 58.06 -47.83 37.34
N GLN A 952 59.01 -46.92 37.53
CA GLN A 952 58.81 -45.58 38.10
C GLN A 952 58.26 -44.60 37.04
N GLU A 953 57.06 -44.07 37.27
CA GLU A 953 56.45 -43.08 36.36
C GLU A 953 57.22 -41.75 36.30
N GLY A 954 57.42 -41.24 35.08
CA GLY A 954 57.99 -39.91 34.84
C GLY A 954 59.52 -39.83 34.81
N GLN A 955 60.24 -40.95 34.90
CA GLN A 955 61.69 -40.98 34.70
C GLN A 955 62.06 -41.16 33.22
N LEU A 956 63.04 -40.41 32.74
CA LEU A 956 63.56 -40.48 31.37
C LEU A 956 64.88 -41.27 31.33
N PHE A 957 64.96 -42.21 30.40
CA PHE A 957 66.10 -43.10 30.18
C PHE A 957 66.60 -42.94 28.74
N PHE A 958 67.91 -42.86 28.54
CA PHE A 958 68.51 -42.95 27.21
C PHE A 958 69.37 -44.21 27.10
N ASP A 959 69.07 -45.04 26.11
CA ASP A 959 69.84 -46.21 25.71
C ASP A 959 70.82 -45.79 24.61
N VAL A 960 72.11 -45.84 24.94
CA VAL A 960 73.20 -45.40 24.06
C VAL A 960 73.43 -46.40 22.91
N GLU A 961 73.11 -47.68 23.12
CA GLU A 961 73.34 -48.76 22.16
C GLU A 961 72.16 -48.87 21.17
N ALA A 962 70.93 -48.64 21.63
CA ALA A 962 69.73 -48.57 20.79
C ALA A 962 69.43 -47.18 20.19
N GLN A 963 70.19 -46.15 20.59
CA GLN A 963 69.95 -44.72 20.27
C GLN A 963 68.50 -44.28 20.54
N GLY A 964 67.93 -44.77 21.65
CA GLY A 964 66.51 -44.62 21.99
C GLY A 964 66.29 -43.87 23.31
N LEU A 965 65.31 -42.97 23.32
CA LEU A 965 64.85 -42.23 24.49
C LEU A 965 63.52 -42.82 24.98
N TYR A 966 63.45 -43.20 26.25
CA TYR A 966 62.33 -43.95 26.85
C TYR A 966 61.78 -43.24 28.11
N LEU A 967 60.48 -43.36 28.36
CA LEU A 967 59.82 -42.93 29.59
C LEU A 967 59.48 -44.16 30.46
N GLY A 968 59.77 -44.10 31.76
CA GLY A 968 59.26 -45.05 32.74
C GLY A 968 57.76 -44.85 32.98
N VAL A 969 57.01 -45.95 32.99
CA VAL A 969 55.57 -46.01 33.28
C VAL A 969 55.27 -47.21 34.19
N GLN A 970 54.09 -47.23 34.81
CA GLN A 970 53.73 -48.32 35.73
C GLN A 970 53.70 -49.68 34.99
N GLY A 971 54.75 -50.49 35.19
CA GLY A 971 54.94 -51.79 34.54
C GLY A 971 56.11 -51.89 33.54
N GLY A 972 56.84 -50.82 33.24
CA GLY A 972 58.05 -50.86 32.39
C GLY A 972 58.35 -49.53 31.67
N ALA A 973 59.28 -49.54 30.71
CA ALA A 973 59.64 -48.35 29.94
C ALA A 973 59.03 -48.36 28.52
N LYS A 974 58.58 -47.19 28.05
CA LYS A 974 58.00 -46.97 26.71
C LYS A 974 58.92 -46.07 25.88
N LEU A 975 59.27 -46.49 24.66
CA LEU A 975 60.06 -45.69 23.72
C LEU A 975 59.27 -44.42 23.30
N ILE A 976 59.91 -43.25 23.40
CA ILE A 976 59.36 -41.95 22.98
C ILE A 976 59.97 -41.51 21.64
N ALA A 977 61.28 -41.68 21.46
CA ALA A 977 61.99 -41.25 20.26
C ALA A 977 63.23 -42.11 19.98
N ARG A 978 63.63 -42.22 18.71
CA ARG A 978 64.98 -42.65 18.31
C ARG A 978 65.76 -41.45 17.78
N LEU A 979 67.05 -41.36 18.07
CA LEU A 979 67.92 -40.24 17.70
C LEU A 979 69.13 -40.73 16.89
N PRO A 980 68.96 -41.10 15.61
CA PRO A 980 70.06 -41.60 14.77
C PRO A 980 71.13 -40.53 14.58
N GLY A 981 72.39 -40.89 14.79
CA GLY A 981 73.54 -40.01 14.55
C GLY A 981 73.97 -39.12 15.72
N VAL A 982 73.27 -39.13 16.86
CA VAL A 982 73.77 -38.50 18.09
C VAL A 982 74.83 -39.41 18.72
N ASN A 983 76.10 -39.10 18.48
CA ASN A 983 77.24 -39.82 19.06
C ASN A 983 77.95 -38.89 20.06
N LEU A 984 77.72 -39.10 21.36
CA LEU A 984 78.18 -38.19 22.43
C LEU A 984 79.66 -38.40 22.80
N GLY A 985 80.55 -38.52 21.81
CA GLY A 985 81.98 -38.71 22.04
C GLY A 985 82.89 -38.44 20.84
N GLY A 986 83.61 -37.31 20.88
CA GLY A 986 84.87 -37.09 20.14
C GLY A 986 84.89 -35.95 19.11
N ASP A 987 85.97 -35.18 19.12
CA ASP A 987 86.28 -34.05 18.21
C ASP A 987 86.51 -34.42 16.73
N VAL A 988 86.29 -33.44 15.82
CA VAL A 988 87.26 -32.86 14.85
C VAL A 988 86.50 -32.11 13.73
N GLY A 989 87.03 -30.95 13.30
CA GLY A 989 86.30 -29.98 12.46
C GLY A 989 86.37 -30.12 10.93
N GLY A 990 85.55 -29.31 10.25
CA GLY A 990 85.54 -29.11 8.81
C GLY A 990 84.44 -28.12 8.38
N THR A 991 84.75 -27.17 7.48
CA THR A 991 83.85 -26.09 7.05
C THR A 991 83.29 -26.35 5.64
N VAL A 992 81.98 -26.18 5.44
CA VAL A 992 81.35 -26.05 4.10
C VAL A 992 80.28 -24.94 4.17
N ALA A 993 80.17 -24.14 3.11
CA ALA A 993 79.42 -22.88 3.11
C ALA A 993 77.91 -23.03 2.91
N ASN A 994 77.17 -22.02 3.38
CA ASN A 994 75.78 -21.76 3.01
C ASN A 994 75.65 -21.46 1.51
N ASP A 995 74.55 -21.91 0.91
CA ASP A 995 73.91 -21.20 -0.21
C ASP A 995 72.38 -21.29 -0.06
N PHE A 996 71.68 -20.24 -0.48
CA PHE A 996 70.23 -20.06 -0.29
C PHE A 996 69.41 -20.76 -1.40
N VAL A 997 68.11 -20.99 -1.16
CA VAL A 997 67.01 -20.53 -2.05
C VAL A 997 65.63 -20.79 -1.40
N THR A 998 64.66 -19.95 -1.78
CA THR A 998 63.33 -19.74 -1.21
C THR A 998 62.26 -20.75 -1.67
N THR A 999 61.14 -20.79 -0.95
CA THR A 999 59.86 -21.31 -1.46
C THR A 999 59.14 -20.25 -2.30
N GLU A 1000 58.60 -20.63 -3.45
CA GLU A 1000 57.44 -19.97 -4.05
C GLU A 1000 56.50 -21.01 -4.68
N ALA A 1001 55.20 -20.88 -4.37
CA ALA A 1001 53.98 -21.44 -4.95
C ALA A 1001 53.95 -22.83 -5.66
N ILE A 1002 52.86 -23.59 -5.46
CA ILE A 1002 51.77 -23.75 -6.47
C ILE A 1002 50.65 -24.69 -5.96
N SER A 1003 49.45 -24.12 -5.85
CA SER A 1003 48.08 -24.63 -6.15
C SER A 1003 47.54 -26.02 -5.74
N ASN A 1004 46.26 -25.99 -5.35
CA ASN A 1004 45.17 -26.95 -5.61
C ASN A 1004 45.11 -28.27 -4.80
N ASP A 1005 44.07 -28.35 -3.93
CA ASP A 1005 43.01 -29.37 -3.82
C ASP A 1005 43.25 -30.87 -4.11
N PRO A 1006 42.45 -31.79 -3.51
CA PRO A 1006 41.73 -31.74 -2.22
C PRO A 1006 41.90 -33.08 -1.43
N VAL A 1007 40.89 -33.46 -0.62
CA VAL A 1007 40.62 -34.80 -0.01
C VAL A 1007 41.04 -35.03 1.45
N THR A 1008 40.09 -34.68 2.34
CA THR A 1008 39.42 -35.53 3.37
C THR A 1008 40.04 -36.81 3.96
N LEU A 1009 39.76 -36.99 5.27
CA LEU A 1009 39.62 -38.25 6.06
C LEU A 1009 40.91 -39.05 6.34
N PHE A 1010 41.28 -39.32 7.60
CA PHE A 1010 40.44 -39.85 8.70
C PHE A 1010 40.77 -39.26 10.07
#